data_AF-A0A1R3ITI3-F1
#
_entry.id   AF-A0A1R3ITI3-F1
#
_cell.length_a   1.000
_cell.length_b   1.000
_cell.length_c   1.000
_cell.angle_alpha   90.00
_cell.angle_beta   90.00
_cell.angle_gamma   90.00
#
_symmetry.space_group_name_H-M   'P 1'
#
loop_
_entity.id
_entity.type
_entity.pdbx_description
1 polymer ?
#
loop_
_entity_poly.entity_id
_entity_poly.type
_entity_poly.pdbx_seq_one_letter_code
_entity_poly.pdbx_strand_id
1 'polypeptide(L)'
;MATIKCVKARQIFDSRGNPTVEVDVTLSDGTLARAAVPSGASTGIYEALELRDGGSDYLGKGVLKAVENVNGTIGPALVGKDPTEQTKIDNFMVQQLDGTVNEWGWCKQKLGANAILAVSLAVCKAGAMVKKIPLYQHIANLAGNKTLVLPVPAFNVINGGSHAGNKLAMQEFMILPVGASSFKEAMKMGVEVYHHLKAVIKKKYGQDATNVGDEGGFAPNIQENKEGLELLKTAIAKAGYTGKVVIGMDVAASEFYENKDKTYDLNFKEENNDGSQKISGDSLKNVYKSFVTDYPIVSIEDPFDQDDWEHYAKLTSEIGEQVQIVGDDLLVTNPKRVEKAIKEKTCNALLLKVNQIGSVTESIEAVKMSKRAGWGVMASHRSGETEDTFIADLSVGLATGQIKTGAPCRSERLAKYNQLLRIEEELGAAAFYAGAKSHALLVADSVGSLKLVYLSRKKSGFYSMGRSRKQPTLLAEDTVEDDDVMDDLSEEESEFESESDSEEEEEDVKLAEPAKNAIFNRDGLLEKLQDISWPENVDWMHKLSLDIDQEKEVDVNDDLARELAFYTQALEGTRVAFEKFQSMGLPFLRPADYYAEMVKSDAHMQKVKGKLLAQRRQIEEAEERRKAREAKRIAKEVQAEKLKERAKQKKHEIEAVKKWRKQRQQSGFPAGGKDSELDLGFEDGKSFERSGKKRAGVSPWDRSGGKAKQAGAKGKGFKGKKNREFRNSKFGFGGKKGLKKQNTADTTNDVRGFNGNVAGNKKRKR
;
A
#
# COMPACT_ATOMS: atom_id res chain seq x y z
N MET A 1 33.14 -28.37 -13.44
CA MET A 1 31.98 -27.72 -12.79
C MET A 1 32.11 -26.22 -12.97
N ALA A 2 31.01 -25.50 -13.12
CA ALA A 2 31.03 -24.05 -13.17
C ALA A 2 31.42 -23.50 -11.79
N THR A 3 32.27 -22.48 -11.76
CA THR A 3 32.76 -21.83 -10.55
C THR A 3 32.35 -20.36 -10.56
N ILE A 4 32.31 -19.73 -9.39
CA ILE A 4 32.04 -18.29 -9.28
C ILE A 4 33.14 -17.53 -10.02
N LYS A 5 32.76 -16.73 -11.03
CA LYS A 5 33.65 -15.89 -11.81
C LYS A 5 33.63 -14.44 -11.32
N CYS A 6 32.45 -13.93 -10.96
CA CYS A 6 32.26 -12.57 -10.51
C CYS A 6 31.07 -12.49 -9.55
N VAL A 7 31.18 -11.64 -8.53
CA VAL A 7 30.08 -11.25 -7.65
C VAL A 7 30.02 -9.73 -7.68
N LYS A 8 28.85 -9.17 -8.01
CA LYS A 8 28.66 -7.73 -8.11
C LYS A 8 27.37 -7.31 -7.43
N ALA A 9 27.48 -6.40 -6.47
CA ALA A 9 26.35 -5.77 -5.79
C ALA A 9 26.00 -4.42 -6.39
N ARG A 10 24.73 -4.04 -6.19
CA ARG A 10 24.19 -2.71 -6.45
C ARG A 10 23.12 -2.34 -5.42
N GLN A 11 22.81 -1.05 -5.35
CA GLN A 11 21.69 -0.53 -4.58
C GLN A 11 20.44 -0.51 -5.47
N ILE A 12 19.34 -1.08 -4.97
CA ILE A 12 18.00 -0.98 -5.54
C ILE A 12 17.03 -0.42 -4.47
N PHE A 13 15.72 -0.41 -4.74
CA PHE A 13 14.71 0.06 -3.78
C PHE A 13 13.75 -1.05 -3.39
N ASP A 14 13.40 -1.11 -2.10
CA ASP A 14 12.38 -1.99 -1.56
C ASP A 14 10.95 -1.46 -1.86
N SER A 15 9.95 -2.23 -1.46
CA SER A 15 8.52 -1.92 -1.65
C SER A 15 8.02 -0.66 -0.96
N ARG A 16 8.83 -0.07 -0.07
CA ARG A 16 8.58 1.20 0.65
C ARG A 16 9.40 2.36 0.07
N GLY A 17 10.20 2.11 -0.97
CA GLY A 17 11.09 3.10 -1.57
C GLY A 17 12.37 3.36 -0.78
N ASN A 18 12.74 2.48 0.16
CA ASN A 18 14.04 2.59 0.85
C ASN A 18 15.10 1.81 0.07
N PRO A 19 16.37 2.25 0.08
CA PRO A 19 17.46 1.50 -0.52
C PRO A 19 17.60 0.07 0.05
N THR A 20 17.99 -0.90 -0.77
CA THR A 20 18.40 -2.24 -0.34
C THR A 20 19.45 -2.84 -1.30
N VAL A 21 20.07 -3.95 -0.90
CA VAL A 21 21.18 -4.61 -1.61
C VAL A 21 20.64 -5.66 -2.58
N GLU A 22 21.12 -5.62 -3.82
CA GLU A 22 20.96 -6.68 -4.82
C GLU A 22 22.33 -7.17 -5.29
N VAL A 23 22.48 -8.47 -5.46
CA VAL A 23 23.72 -9.12 -5.90
C VAL A 23 23.48 -9.98 -7.13
N ASP A 24 24.40 -9.85 -8.09
CA ASP A 24 24.57 -10.76 -9.22
C ASP A 24 25.80 -11.64 -8.99
N VAL A 25 25.63 -12.96 -9.10
CA VAL A 25 26.71 -13.96 -9.16
C VAL A 25 26.78 -14.48 -10.59
N THR A 26 27.90 -14.24 -11.25
CA THR A 26 28.19 -14.78 -12.60
C THR A 26 29.17 -15.94 -12.48
N LEU A 27 28.87 -17.05 -13.14
CA LEU A 27 29.71 -18.25 -13.15
C LEU A 27 30.66 -18.29 -14.37
N SER A 28 31.61 -19.21 -14.35
CA SER A 28 32.61 -19.39 -15.41
C SER A 28 32.01 -19.82 -16.76
N ASP A 29 30.81 -20.39 -16.77
CA ASP A 29 30.05 -20.79 -17.96
C ASP A 29 29.09 -19.71 -18.48
N GLY A 30 29.07 -18.52 -17.86
CA GLY A 30 28.19 -17.41 -18.23
C GLY A 30 26.84 -17.41 -17.53
N THR A 31 26.53 -18.42 -16.71
CA THR A 31 25.30 -18.43 -15.90
C THR A 31 25.27 -17.23 -14.96
N LEU A 32 24.13 -16.54 -14.88
CA LEU A 32 23.90 -15.40 -14.00
C LEU A 32 22.77 -15.72 -13.02
N ALA A 33 23.05 -15.62 -11.73
CA ALA A 33 22.05 -15.71 -10.66
C ALA A 33 21.96 -14.37 -9.92
N ARG A 34 20.74 -13.93 -9.61
CA ARG A 34 20.48 -12.65 -8.95
C ARG A 34 19.67 -12.84 -7.69
N ALA A 35 20.00 -12.10 -6.64
CA ALA A 35 19.16 -12.02 -5.45
C ALA A 35 19.13 -10.64 -4.83
N ALA A 36 17.98 -10.27 -4.28
CA ALA A 36 17.78 -9.03 -3.53
C ALA A 36 17.34 -9.33 -2.09
N VAL A 37 17.68 -8.43 -1.16
CA VAL A 37 17.44 -8.62 0.27
C VAL A 37 16.28 -7.75 0.76
N PRO A 38 15.35 -8.30 1.55
CA PRO A 38 14.28 -7.52 2.17
C PRO A 38 14.78 -6.77 3.43
N SER A 39 13.98 -5.80 3.90
CA SER A 39 14.25 -4.99 5.09
C SER A 39 13.01 -4.91 6.01
N GLY A 40 13.23 -4.91 7.33
CA GLY A 40 12.17 -4.78 8.34
C GLY A 40 11.69 -3.35 8.59
N ALA A 41 10.56 -3.21 9.30
CA ALA A 41 10.10 -1.95 9.90
C ALA A 41 10.38 -1.97 11.40
N SER A 42 9.87 -3.01 12.09
CA SER A 42 10.35 -3.41 13.40
C SER A 42 11.51 -4.40 13.24
N THR A 43 12.55 -4.20 14.05
CA THR A 43 13.74 -5.05 14.11
C THR A 43 13.98 -5.41 15.56
N GLY A 44 13.89 -6.69 15.89
CA GLY A 44 14.26 -7.17 17.21
C GLY A 44 15.70 -6.80 17.55
N ILE A 45 15.99 -6.53 18.84
CA ILE A 45 17.31 -6.04 19.27
C ILE A 45 18.44 -7.07 19.09
N TYR A 46 18.07 -8.31 18.81
CA TYR A 46 18.95 -9.47 18.67
C TYR A 46 19.18 -9.91 17.21
N GLU A 47 18.56 -9.22 16.23
CA GLU A 47 18.74 -9.53 14.80
C GLU A 47 20.20 -9.37 14.34
N ALA A 48 20.58 -10.13 13.31
CA ALA A 48 21.79 -9.83 12.56
C ALA A 48 21.69 -8.44 11.94
N LEU A 49 22.75 -7.65 12.08
CA LEU A 49 22.66 -6.21 11.87
C LEU A 49 22.70 -5.85 10.39
N GLU A 50 21.64 -5.20 9.91
CA GLU A 50 21.63 -4.56 8.60
C GLU A 50 22.63 -3.38 8.58
N LEU A 51 23.53 -3.35 7.60
CA LEU A 51 24.47 -2.24 7.45
C LEU A 51 23.85 -1.13 6.58
N ARG A 52 23.64 0.03 7.20
CA ARG A 52 23.16 1.27 6.57
C ARG A 52 24.27 2.33 6.54
N ASP A 53 24.18 3.25 5.58
CA ASP A 53 25.20 4.29 5.38
C ASP A 53 25.15 5.36 6.49
N GLY A 54 23.96 5.67 7.00
CA GLY A 54 23.73 6.86 7.82
C GLY A 54 23.79 8.15 7.00
N GLY A 55 23.81 9.31 7.67
CA GLY A 55 23.89 10.62 7.00
C GLY A 55 22.55 11.13 6.46
N SER A 56 22.60 12.08 5.51
CA SER A 56 21.42 12.76 4.96
C SER A 56 20.73 11.99 3.83
N ASP A 57 21.51 11.24 3.05
CA ASP A 57 21.04 10.61 1.82
C ASP A 57 20.04 9.49 2.13
N TYR A 58 18.90 9.51 1.43
CA TYR A 58 17.79 8.58 1.67
C TYR A 58 17.38 8.52 3.15
N LEU A 59 17.47 9.64 3.88
CA LEU A 59 17.18 9.72 5.31
C LEU A 59 18.08 8.78 6.14
N GLY A 60 19.33 8.62 5.72
CA GLY A 60 20.33 7.75 6.36
C GLY A 60 20.19 6.26 6.02
N LYS A 61 19.27 5.90 5.12
CA LYS A 61 18.97 4.51 4.76
C LYS A 61 19.71 4.01 3.52
N GLY A 62 20.72 4.72 3.03
CA GLY A 62 21.61 4.22 1.97
C GLY A 62 22.27 2.88 2.35
N VAL A 63 22.68 2.10 1.35
CA VAL A 63 23.34 0.79 1.54
C VAL A 63 24.65 0.67 0.75
N LEU A 64 25.27 1.79 0.36
CA LEU A 64 26.50 1.80 -0.42
C LEU A 64 27.67 1.15 0.32
N LYS A 65 27.74 1.25 1.65
CA LYS A 65 28.74 0.53 2.47
C LYS A 65 28.59 -0.99 2.34
N ALA A 66 27.35 -1.49 2.38
CA ALA A 66 27.08 -2.91 2.19
C ALA A 66 27.43 -3.36 0.76
N VAL A 67 27.10 -2.54 -0.25
CA VAL A 67 27.46 -2.76 -1.66
C VAL A 67 28.99 -2.79 -1.85
N GLU A 68 29.71 -1.88 -1.19
CA GLU A 68 31.18 -1.82 -1.21
C GLU A 68 31.78 -3.05 -0.52
N ASN A 69 31.23 -3.49 0.61
CA ASN A 69 31.66 -4.72 1.28
C ASN A 69 31.51 -5.95 0.36
N VAL A 70 30.41 -6.03 -0.40
CA VAL A 70 30.26 -7.11 -1.39
C VAL A 70 31.28 -6.97 -2.51
N ASN A 71 31.39 -5.80 -3.14
CA ASN A 71 32.22 -5.63 -4.34
C ASN A 71 33.73 -5.66 -4.05
N GLY A 72 34.16 -5.11 -2.91
CA GLY A 72 35.56 -4.95 -2.52
C GLY A 72 36.12 -6.07 -1.63
N THR A 73 35.26 -6.76 -0.87
CA THR A 73 35.72 -7.78 0.10
C THR A 73 35.16 -9.17 -0.22
N ILE A 74 33.84 -9.34 -0.21
CA ILE A 74 33.22 -10.67 -0.36
C ILE A 74 33.46 -11.23 -1.76
N GLY A 75 33.16 -10.45 -2.80
CA GLY A 75 33.23 -10.88 -4.19
C GLY A 75 34.60 -11.40 -4.60
N PRO A 76 35.69 -10.65 -4.39
CA PRO A 76 37.06 -11.13 -4.65
C PRO A 76 37.38 -12.42 -3.89
N ALA A 77 36.91 -12.55 -2.65
CA ALA A 77 37.17 -13.73 -1.82
C ALA A 77 36.40 -14.99 -2.26
N LEU A 78 35.34 -14.87 -3.06
CA LEU A 78 34.53 -15.98 -3.55
C LEU A 78 34.88 -16.46 -4.97
N VAL A 79 35.68 -15.71 -5.73
CA VAL A 79 36.09 -16.11 -7.08
C VAL A 79 36.79 -17.48 -7.05
N GLY A 80 36.41 -18.36 -7.99
CA GLY A 80 36.93 -19.71 -8.13
C GLY A 80 36.26 -20.76 -7.23
N LYS A 81 35.37 -20.37 -6.30
CA LYS A 81 34.64 -21.32 -5.45
C LYS A 81 33.47 -21.95 -6.22
N ASP A 82 33.11 -23.17 -5.81
CA ASP A 82 31.96 -23.91 -6.34
C ASP A 82 30.66 -23.38 -5.68
N PRO A 83 29.70 -22.84 -6.45
CA PRO A 83 28.45 -22.31 -5.89
C PRO A 83 27.53 -23.39 -5.30
N THR A 84 27.78 -24.68 -5.55
CA THR A 84 26.99 -25.77 -4.96
C THR A 84 27.35 -26.08 -3.51
N GLU A 85 28.47 -25.54 -3.03
CA GLU A 85 29.01 -25.71 -1.68
C GLU A 85 28.48 -24.64 -0.71
N GLN A 86 27.15 -24.48 -0.65
CA GLN A 86 26.45 -23.42 0.09
C GLN A 86 26.97 -23.24 1.52
N THR A 87 27.03 -24.33 2.30
CA THR A 87 27.48 -24.31 3.69
C THR A 87 28.92 -23.83 3.83
N LYS A 88 29.81 -24.23 2.92
CA LYS A 88 31.22 -23.79 2.97
C LYS A 88 31.34 -22.30 2.66
N ILE A 89 30.57 -21.80 1.69
CA ILE A 89 30.57 -20.38 1.31
C ILE A 89 29.96 -19.51 2.42
N ASP A 90 28.79 -19.89 2.95
CA ASP A 90 28.14 -19.15 4.04
C ASP A 90 29.05 -19.09 5.27
N ASN A 91 29.61 -20.23 5.70
CA ASN A 91 30.52 -20.28 6.85
C ASN A 91 31.78 -19.45 6.61
N PHE A 92 32.31 -19.44 5.39
CA PHE A 92 33.48 -18.62 5.05
C PHE A 92 33.16 -17.12 5.20
N MET A 93 32.01 -16.66 4.69
CA MET A 93 31.59 -15.26 4.82
C MET A 93 31.36 -14.86 6.29
N VAL A 94 30.63 -15.69 7.03
CA VAL A 94 30.21 -15.38 8.41
C VAL A 94 31.38 -15.50 9.39
N GLN A 95 32.14 -16.60 9.34
CA GLN A 95 33.13 -16.93 10.37
C GLN A 95 34.51 -16.35 10.08
N GLN A 96 34.90 -16.23 8.80
CA GLN A 96 36.27 -15.83 8.42
C GLN A 96 36.34 -14.41 7.87
N LEU A 97 35.42 -13.98 7.01
CA LEU A 97 35.46 -12.64 6.43
C LEU A 97 34.88 -11.57 7.38
N ASP A 98 33.71 -11.86 7.95
CA ASP A 98 33.07 -10.99 8.94
C ASP A 98 33.66 -11.21 10.34
N GLY A 99 33.45 -12.40 10.92
CA GLY A 99 34.04 -12.83 12.19
C GLY A 99 33.47 -12.16 13.44
N THR A 100 32.42 -11.33 13.33
CA THR A 100 31.84 -10.61 14.47
C THR A 100 30.83 -11.47 15.23
N VAL A 101 30.94 -11.44 16.56
CA VAL A 101 30.07 -12.20 17.47
C VAL A 101 29.51 -11.31 18.58
N ASN A 102 28.29 -11.60 18.99
CA ASN A 102 27.69 -11.14 20.24
C ASN A 102 27.39 -12.34 21.16
N GLU A 103 26.76 -12.10 22.31
CA GLU A 103 26.37 -13.16 23.25
C GLU A 103 25.47 -14.25 22.62
N TRP A 104 24.69 -13.89 21.60
CA TRP A 104 23.77 -14.77 20.87
C TRP A 104 24.36 -15.40 19.59
N GLY A 105 25.63 -15.17 19.26
CA GLY A 105 26.30 -15.79 18.10
C GLY A 105 26.82 -14.79 17.07
N TRP A 106 26.88 -15.19 15.80
CA TRP A 106 27.45 -14.37 14.72
C TRP A 106 26.53 -13.21 14.34
N CYS A 107 26.94 -11.97 14.66
CA CYS A 107 26.09 -10.79 14.48
C CYS A 107 26.27 -10.08 13.13
N LYS A 108 27.31 -10.42 12.36
CA LYS A 108 27.51 -9.98 10.97
C LYS A 108 27.66 -8.46 10.84
N GLN A 109 28.15 -7.82 11.91
CA GLN A 109 28.18 -6.37 12.06
C GLN A 109 29.20 -5.71 11.13
N LYS A 110 30.31 -6.38 10.81
CA LYS A 110 31.42 -5.80 10.04
C LYS A 110 31.07 -5.66 8.57
N LEU A 111 30.55 -6.73 7.96
CA LEU A 111 30.18 -6.75 6.54
C LEU A 111 28.73 -6.32 6.30
N GLY A 112 27.86 -6.51 7.29
CA GLY A 112 26.42 -6.31 7.20
C GLY A 112 25.69 -7.61 6.84
N ALA A 113 24.64 -7.92 7.61
CA ALA A 113 23.80 -9.09 7.35
C ALA A 113 23.13 -9.03 5.96
N ASN A 114 22.79 -7.83 5.49
CA ASN A 114 22.25 -7.58 4.16
C ASN A 114 23.27 -7.88 3.03
N ALA A 115 24.55 -7.56 3.22
CA ALA A 115 25.60 -7.91 2.26
C ALA A 115 25.80 -9.44 2.17
N ILE A 116 25.94 -10.11 3.31
CA ILE A 116 26.16 -11.56 3.39
C ILE A 116 24.95 -12.31 2.82
N LEU A 117 23.74 -11.93 3.22
CA LEU A 117 22.54 -12.60 2.76
C LEU A 117 22.37 -12.46 1.24
N ALA A 118 22.56 -11.27 0.67
CA ALA A 118 22.39 -11.06 -0.78
C ALA A 118 23.27 -12.03 -1.60
N VAL A 119 24.54 -12.18 -1.17
CA VAL A 119 25.47 -13.13 -1.77
C VAL A 119 25.04 -14.58 -1.52
N SER A 120 24.65 -14.91 -0.28
CA SER A 120 24.19 -16.26 0.10
C SER A 120 23.00 -16.74 -0.74
N LEU A 121 22.00 -15.87 -0.95
CA LEU A 121 20.82 -16.13 -1.77
C LEU A 121 21.20 -16.32 -3.26
N ALA A 122 22.03 -15.43 -3.80
CA ALA A 122 22.47 -15.51 -5.20
C ALA A 122 23.32 -16.76 -5.47
N VAL A 123 24.18 -17.15 -4.52
CA VAL A 123 24.95 -18.40 -4.58
C VAL A 123 24.02 -19.61 -4.54
N CYS A 124 23.00 -19.61 -3.69
CA CYS A 124 22.03 -20.72 -3.61
C CYS A 124 21.27 -20.90 -4.95
N LYS A 125 20.85 -19.79 -5.57
CA LYS A 125 20.26 -19.79 -6.92
C LYS A 125 21.25 -20.33 -7.96
N ALA A 126 22.50 -19.85 -7.95
CA ALA A 126 23.54 -20.34 -8.85
C ALA A 126 23.81 -21.85 -8.67
N GLY A 127 23.83 -22.34 -7.43
CA GLY A 127 24.00 -23.75 -7.10
C GLY A 127 22.87 -24.64 -7.65
N ALA A 128 21.63 -24.16 -7.60
CA ALA A 128 20.49 -24.82 -8.23
C ALA A 128 20.63 -24.89 -9.77
N MET A 129 21.02 -23.77 -10.39
CA MET A 129 21.23 -23.67 -11.84
C MET A 129 22.37 -24.58 -12.33
N VAL A 130 23.49 -24.67 -11.61
CA VAL A 130 24.60 -25.59 -11.92
C VAL A 130 24.15 -27.05 -11.85
N LYS A 131 23.35 -27.38 -10.84
CA LYS A 131 22.77 -28.72 -10.70
C LYS A 131 21.60 -28.98 -11.67
N LYS A 132 21.16 -27.97 -12.42
CA LYS A 132 20.00 -28.02 -13.34
C LYS A 132 18.74 -28.56 -12.66
N ILE A 133 18.50 -28.11 -11.44
CA ILE A 133 17.30 -28.45 -10.67
C ILE A 133 16.60 -27.15 -10.24
N PRO A 134 15.28 -27.21 -9.98
CA PRO A 134 14.56 -26.08 -9.41
C PRO A 134 15.13 -25.66 -8.05
N LEU A 135 15.00 -24.38 -7.70
CA LEU A 135 15.56 -23.83 -6.48
C LEU A 135 14.97 -24.50 -5.23
N TYR A 136 13.66 -24.71 -5.16
CA TYR A 136 13.04 -25.43 -4.05
C TYR A 136 13.62 -26.85 -3.85
N GLN A 137 13.95 -27.56 -4.93
CA GLN A 137 14.56 -28.89 -4.86
C GLN A 137 16.02 -28.80 -4.39
N HIS A 138 16.75 -27.78 -4.83
CA HIS A 138 18.10 -27.52 -4.35
C HIS A 138 18.12 -27.26 -2.83
N ILE A 139 17.20 -26.42 -2.34
CA ILE A 139 17.03 -26.12 -0.92
C ILE A 139 16.64 -27.38 -0.14
N ALA A 140 15.73 -28.20 -0.67
CA ALA A 140 15.37 -29.48 -0.05
C ALA A 140 16.58 -30.40 0.11
N ASN A 141 17.42 -30.49 -0.92
CA ASN A 141 18.64 -31.29 -0.89
C ASN A 141 19.64 -30.76 0.16
N LEU A 142 19.79 -29.44 0.29
CA LEU A 142 20.63 -28.82 1.33
C LEU A 142 20.11 -29.11 2.75
N ALA A 143 18.79 -29.08 2.94
CA ALA A 143 18.16 -29.37 4.22
C ALA A 143 18.19 -30.87 4.58
N GLY A 144 18.28 -31.74 3.58
CA GLY A 144 18.09 -33.19 3.70
C GLY A 144 16.62 -33.61 3.71
N ASN A 145 15.75 -32.79 3.12
CA ASN A 145 14.32 -33.07 3.03
C ASN A 145 14.02 -33.92 1.79
N LYS A 146 13.24 -34.99 1.99
CA LYS A 146 12.79 -35.88 0.90
C LYS A 146 11.41 -35.54 0.37
N THR A 147 10.60 -34.89 1.20
CA THR A 147 9.21 -34.55 0.89
C THR A 147 9.07 -33.04 0.79
N LEU A 148 8.52 -32.59 -0.33
CA LEU A 148 8.15 -31.20 -0.56
C LEU A 148 6.71 -30.99 -0.15
N VAL A 149 6.40 -29.81 0.38
CA VAL A 149 5.06 -29.46 0.85
C VAL A 149 4.77 -28.02 0.46
N LEU A 150 3.63 -27.78 -0.19
CA LEU A 150 3.14 -26.42 -0.40
C LEU A 150 2.55 -25.86 0.90
N PRO A 151 2.94 -24.64 1.27
CA PRO A 151 2.55 -24.04 2.54
C PRO A 151 1.11 -23.53 2.52
N VAL A 152 0.45 -23.53 3.67
CA VAL A 152 -0.75 -22.70 3.90
C VAL A 152 -0.31 -21.23 3.92
N PRO A 153 -0.88 -20.35 3.05
CA PRO A 153 -0.60 -18.93 3.10
C PRO A 153 -1.34 -18.26 4.25
N ALA A 154 -0.62 -17.49 5.07
CA ALA A 154 -1.16 -16.57 6.05
C ALA A 154 -1.22 -15.16 5.43
N PHE A 155 -2.39 -14.80 4.91
CA PHE A 155 -2.59 -13.50 4.27
C PHE A 155 -2.84 -12.43 5.31
N ASN A 156 -1.96 -11.44 5.42
CA ASN A 156 -2.20 -10.24 6.22
C ASN A 156 -3.31 -9.40 5.56
N VAL A 157 -4.42 -9.14 6.25
CA VAL A 157 -5.60 -8.48 5.67
C VAL A 157 -6.07 -7.24 6.44
N ILE A 158 -5.73 -7.10 7.72
CA ILE A 158 -5.96 -5.89 8.51
C ILE A 158 -4.67 -5.55 9.27
N ASN A 159 -4.23 -4.31 9.14
CA ASN A 159 -3.04 -3.78 9.79
C ASN A 159 -3.41 -2.88 10.98
N GLY A 160 -2.59 -2.95 12.03
CA GLY A 160 -2.54 -2.09 13.20
C GLY A 160 -1.08 -1.83 13.59
N GLY A 161 -0.82 -1.65 14.89
CA GLY A 161 0.53 -1.44 15.44
C GLY A 161 1.29 -0.34 14.71
N SER A 162 2.58 -0.59 14.45
CA SER A 162 3.48 0.30 13.72
C SER A 162 3.26 0.28 12.20
N HIS A 163 2.42 -0.63 11.68
CA HIS A 163 2.07 -0.75 10.26
C HIS A 163 0.86 0.10 9.83
N ALA A 164 0.17 0.76 10.77
CA ALA A 164 -0.99 1.60 10.48
C ALA A 164 -1.17 2.76 11.47
N GLY A 165 -1.58 3.92 10.95
CA GLY A 165 -1.93 5.10 11.75
C GLY A 165 -3.30 5.04 12.46
N ASN A 166 -3.93 3.86 12.54
CA ASN A 166 -5.15 3.65 13.33
C ASN A 166 -4.80 3.45 14.82
N LYS A 167 -5.80 3.26 15.69
CA LYS A 167 -5.57 3.04 17.13
C LYS A 167 -5.27 1.60 17.53
N LEU A 168 -5.41 0.66 16.60
CA LEU A 168 -5.27 -0.77 16.84
C LEU A 168 -3.86 -1.10 17.33
N ALA A 169 -3.70 -1.63 18.53
CA ALA A 169 -2.38 -1.96 19.08
C ALA A 169 -1.72 -3.14 18.36
N MET A 170 -2.48 -4.22 18.14
CA MET A 170 -1.98 -5.43 17.48
C MET A 170 -1.63 -5.14 16.02
N GLN A 171 -0.49 -5.64 15.57
CA GLN A 171 0.09 -5.27 14.28
C GLN A 171 -0.67 -5.85 13.09
N GLU A 172 -1.08 -7.12 13.15
CA GLU A 172 -1.65 -7.79 11.98
C GLU A 172 -2.72 -8.82 12.32
N PHE A 173 -3.75 -8.86 11.47
CA PHE A 173 -4.75 -9.91 11.50
C PHE A 173 -4.76 -10.62 10.14
N MET A 174 -4.56 -11.93 10.20
CA MET A 174 -4.32 -12.78 9.05
C MET A 174 -5.47 -13.76 8.84
N ILE A 175 -5.66 -14.19 7.60
CA ILE A 175 -6.53 -15.31 7.25
C ILE A 175 -5.71 -16.46 6.67
N LEU A 176 -6.07 -17.70 7.07
CA LEU A 176 -5.38 -18.91 6.66
C LEU A 176 -6.40 -19.91 6.07
N PRO A 177 -6.37 -20.19 4.77
CA PRO A 177 -7.30 -21.12 4.10
C PRO A 177 -6.91 -22.59 4.30
N VAL A 178 -6.85 -23.05 5.55
CA VAL A 178 -6.45 -24.42 5.93
C VAL A 178 -7.34 -25.53 5.35
N GLY A 179 -8.58 -25.20 4.97
CA GLY A 179 -9.55 -26.13 4.37
C GLY A 179 -9.48 -26.23 2.85
N ALA A 180 -8.51 -25.58 2.20
CA ALA A 180 -8.26 -25.75 0.77
C ALA A 180 -7.60 -27.12 0.48
N SER A 181 -7.85 -27.65 -0.72
CA SER A 181 -7.26 -28.91 -1.21
C SER A 181 -5.91 -28.71 -1.91
N SER A 182 -5.64 -27.49 -2.36
CA SER A 182 -4.44 -27.11 -3.10
C SER A 182 -4.04 -25.66 -2.79
N PHE A 183 -2.80 -25.28 -3.12
CA PHE A 183 -2.34 -23.90 -2.97
C PHE A 183 -3.10 -22.94 -3.90
N LYS A 184 -3.39 -23.33 -5.13
CA LYS A 184 -4.28 -22.59 -6.05
C LYS A 184 -5.66 -22.33 -5.47
N GLU A 185 -6.27 -23.33 -4.83
CA GLU A 185 -7.56 -23.13 -4.15
C GLU A 185 -7.41 -22.20 -2.93
N ALA A 186 -6.33 -22.34 -2.15
CA ALA A 186 -6.01 -21.47 -1.03
C ALA A 186 -5.88 -19.99 -1.46
N MET A 187 -5.21 -19.73 -2.59
CA MET A 187 -5.11 -18.39 -3.19
C MET A 187 -6.49 -17.85 -3.57
N LYS A 188 -7.34 -18.65 -4.21
CA LYS A 188 -8.72 -18.26 -4.54
C LYS A 188 -9.50 -17.86 -3.28
N MET A 189 -9.48 -18.70 -2.24
CA MET A 189 -10.16 -18.41 -0.97
C MET A 189 -9.66 -17.11 -0.36
N GLY A 190 -8.34 -16.90 -0.29
CA GLY A 190 -7.74 -15.69 0.26
C GLY A 190 -8.13 -14.43 -0.50
N VAL A 191 -8.07 -14.46 -1.84
CA VAL A 191 -8.45 -13.33 -2.71
C VAL A 191 -9.93 -12.97 -2.55
N GLU A 192 -10.81 -13.96 -2.55
CA GLU A 192 -12.25 -13.73 -2.41
C GLU A 192 -12.59 -13.15 -1.03
N VAL A 193 -12.00 -13.68 0.05
CA VAL A 193 -12.19 -13.11 1.41
C VAL A 193 -11.65 -11.68 1.49
N TYR A 194 -10.47 -11.41 0.91
CA TYR A 194 -9.87 -10.07 0.89
C TYR A 194 -10.76 -9.04 0.18
N HIS A 195 -11.35 -9.39 -0.97
CA HIS A 195 -12.26 -8.49 -1.68
C HIS A 195 -13.62 -8.31 -0.97
N HIS A 196 -14.15 -9.36 -0.33
CA HIS A 196 -15.34 -9.22 0.53
C HIS A 196 -15.04 -8.33 1.74
N LEU A 197 -13.87 -8.47 2.36
CA LEU A 197 -13.41 -7.60 3.44
C LEU A 197 -13.32 -6.15 2.98
N LYS A 198 -12.74 -5.89 1.79
CA LYS A 198 -12.70 -4.55 1.18
C LYS A 198 -14.10 -3.93 1.09
N ALA A 199 -15.09 -4.70 0.63
CA ALA A 199 -16.47 -4.23 0.50
C ALA A 199 -17.12 -3.96 1.87
N VAL A 200 -16.86 -4.80 2.88
CA VAL A 200 -17.33 -4.61 4.26
C VAL A 200 -16.72 -3.33 4.86
N ILE A 201 -15.41 -3.14 4.73
CA ILE A 201 -14.69 -1.96 5.21
C ILE A 201 -15.20 -0.71 4.52
N LYS A 202 -15.32 -0.73 3.18
CA LYS A 202 -15.85 0.40 2.40
C LYS A 202 -17.22 0.83 2.87
N LYS A 203 -18.11 -0.13 3.15
CA LYS A 203 -19.47 0.14 3.61
C LYS A 203 -19.49 0.76 5.01
N LYS A 204 -18.60 0.33 5.91
CA LYS A 204 -18.60 0.74 7.33
C LYS A 204 -17.79 2.00 7.60
N TYR A 205 -16.61 2.13 7.00
CA TYR A 205 -15.64 3.21 7.27
C TYR A 205 -15.39 4.14 6.08
N GLY A 206 -15.98 3.85 4.92
CA GLY A 206 -15.83 4.67 3.71
C GLY A 206 -14.70 4.20 2.79
N GLN A 207 -14.59 4.87 1.63
CA GLN A 207 -13.65 4.50 0.55
C GLN A 207 -12.19 4.58 1.00
N ASP A 208 -11.83 5.61 1.76
CA ASP A 208 -10.44 5.88 2.14
C ASP A 208 -9.87 4.80 3.09
N ALA A 209 -10.74 4.15 3.87
CA ALA A 209 -10.37 3.02 4.73
C ALA A 209 -9.99 1.75 3.95
N THR A 210 -10.17 1.74 2.62
CA THR A 210 -9.74 0.63 1.74
C THR A 210 -8.36 0.84 1.10
N ASN A 211 -7.66 1.91 1.49
CA ASN A 211 -6.23 2.02 1.22
C ASN A 211 -5.48 0.93 1.98
N VAL A 212 -4.30 0.58 1.47
CA VAL A 212 -3.51 -0.54 1.97
C VAL A 212 -2.22 -0.03 2.61
N GLY A 213 -1.74 -0.73 3.65
CA GLY A 213 -0.42 -0.48 4.25
C GLY A 213 0.71 -1.17 3.48
N ASP A 214 1.88 -1.22 4.11
CA ASP A 214 3.12 -1.77 3.53
C ASP A 214 2.97 -3.21 3.02
N GLU A 215 2.12 -4.01 3.66
CA GLU A 215 1.91 -5.42 3.35
C GLU A 215 0.65 -5.72 2.56
N GLY A 216 -0.06 -4.68 2.10
CA GLY A 216 -1.28 -4.83 1.30
C GLY A 216 -2.56 -5.03 2.12
N GLY A 217 -2.46 -5.23 3.44
CA GLY A 217 -3.59 -5.25 4.36
C GLY A 217 -4.27 -3.89 4.49
N PHE A 218 -5.56 -3.87 4.84
CA PHE A 218 -6.31 -2.63 5.05
C PHE A 218 -5.97 -2.00 6.41
N ALA A 219 -6.05 -0.67 6.50
CA ALA A 219 -5.86 0.06 7.76
C ALA A 219 -7.13 0.85 8.16
N PRO A 220 -8.29 0.18 8.38
CA PRO A 220 -9.49 0.87 8.84
C PRO A 220 -9.27 1.49 10.23
N ASN A 221 -10.04 2.55 10.53
CA ASN A 221 -9.98 3.25 11.81
C ASN A 221 -10.72 2.48 12.93
N ILE A 222 -10.27 1.25 13.17
CA ILE A 222 -10.76 0.37 14.23
C ILE A 222 -10.25 0.88 15.59
N GLN A 223 -11.13 0.86 16.59
CA GLN A 223 -10.78 1.28 17.95
C GLN A 223 -10.40 0.08 18.84
N GLU A 224 -11.00 -1.10 18.62
CA GLU A 224 -10.78 -2.29 19.46
C GLU A 224 -10.39 -3.52 18.64
N ASN A 225 -9.48 -4.36 19.16
CA ASN A 225 -9.03 -5.58 18.49
C ASN A 225 -10.18 -6.54 18.10
N LYS A 226 -11.22 -6.64 18.94
CA LYS A 226 -12.41 -7.47 18.68
C LYS A 226 -13.17 -7.04 17.42
N GLU A 227 -13.20 -5.74 17.13
CA GLU A 227 -13.86 -5.22 15.93
C GLU A 227 -13.14 -5.68 14.65
N GLY A 228 -11.81 -5.77 14.67
CA GLY A 228 -11.02 -6.37 13.59
C GLY A 228 -11.38 -7.84 13.34
N LEU A 229 -11.46 -8.62 14.42
CA LEU A 229 -11.84 -10.05 14.34
C LEU A 229 -13.28 -10.25 13.82
N GLU A 230 -14.23 -9.41 14.23
CA GLU A 230 -15.60 -9.46 13.72
C GLU A 230 -15.72 -9.07 12.24
N LEU A 231 -14.90 -8.12 11.77
CA LEU A 231 -14.80 -7.81 10.33
C LEU A 231 -14.31 -9.01 9.52
N LEU A 232 -13.29 -9.73 10.02
CA LEU A 232 -12.78 -10.93 9.37
C LEU A 232 -13.80 -12.05 9.35
N LYS A 233 -14.44 -12.34 10.48
CA LYS A 233 -15.51 -13.33 10.59
C LYS A 233 -16.65 -13.04 9.63
N THR A 234 -17.05 -11.77 9.53
CA THR A 234 -18.07 -11.32 8.57
C THR A 234 -17.62 -11.51 7.12
N ALA A 235 -16.38 -11.17 6.78
CA ALA A 235 -15.85 -11.31 5.44
C ALA A 235 -15.72 -12.79 5.01
N ILE A 236 -15.21 -13.65 5.89
CA ILE A 236 -15.10 -15.10 5.69
C ILE A 236 -16.49 -15.71 5.45
N ALA A 237 -17.48 -15.33 6.27
CA ALA A 237 -18.85 -15.82 6.13
C ALA A 237 -19.48 -15.38 4.80
N LYS A 238 -19.29 -14.11 4.40
CA LYS A 238 -19.79 -13.60 3.12
C LYS A 238 -19.16 -14.26 1.90
N ALA A 239 -17.88 -14.62 2.00
CA ALA A 239 -17.19 -15.36 0.95
C ALA A 239 -17.56 -16.86 0.91
N GLY A 240 -18.33 -17.36 1.87
CA GLY A 240 -18.77 -18.77 1.91
C GLY A 240 -17.72 -19.75 2.44
N TYR A 241 -16.68 -19.27 3.14
CA TYR A 241 -15.54 -20.09 3.59
C TYR A 241 -15.47 -20.33 5.10
N THR A 242 -16.58 -20.16 5.81
CA THR A 242 -16.68 -20.47 7.25
C THR A 242 -16.24 -21.90 7.53
N GLY A 243 -15.28 -22.08 8.45
CA GLY A 243 -14.72 -23.39 8.80
C GLY A 243 -13.64 -23.92 7.86
N LYS A 244 -13.43 -23.28 6.70
CA LYS A 244 -12.31 -23.57 5.78
C LYS A 244 -11.19 -22.54 5.90
N VAL A 245 -11.54 -21.29 6.20
CA VAL A 245 -10.60 -20.20 6.50
C VAL A 245 -10.64 -19.91 7.99
N VAL A 246 -9.45 -19.91 8.61
CA VAL A 246 -9.23 -19.62 10.03
C VAL A 246 -8.40 -18.34 10.17
N ILE A 247 -8.21 -17.85 11.40
CA ILE A 247 -7.55 -16.57 11.69
C ILE A 247 -6.19 -16.81 12.35
N GLY A 248 -5.22 -16.00 11.96
CA GLY A 248 -3.95 -15.82 12.66
C GLY A 248 -3.79 -14.35 13.07
N MET A 249 -2.90 -14.08 14.01
CA MET A 249 -2.60 -12.71 14.44
C MET A 249 -1.13 -12.56 14.75
N ASP A 250 -0.58 -11.42 14.38
CA ASP A 250 0.72 -10.93 14.83
C ASP A 250 0.45 -9.72 15.72
N VAL A 251 0.83 -9.88 16.98
CA VAL A 251 0.60 -8.88 17.99
C VAL A 251 1.72 -7.84 17.96
N ALA A 252 2.98 -8.25 17.72
CA ALA A 252 4.18 -7.43 17.88
C ALA A 252 4.23 -6.71 19.25
N ALA A 253 4.06 -7.45 20.35
CA ALA A 253 3.84 -6.86 21.67
C ALA A 253 5.00 -6.02 22.21
N SER A 254 6.22 -6.22 21.72
CA SER A 254 7.38 -5.38 22.04
C SER A 254 7.17 -3.91 21.68
N GLU A 255 6.39 -3.61 20.63
CA GLU A 255 6.15 -2.23 20.17
C GLU A 255 5.34 -1.40 21.17
N PHE A 256 4.60 -2.06 22.06
CA PHE A 256 3.76 -1.41 23.06
C PHE A 256 4.04 -1.92 24.49
N TYR A 257 5.23 -2.48 24.70
CA TYR A 257 5.69 -2.88 26.02
C TYR A 257 6.44 -1.73 26.72
N GLU A 258 6.03 -1.44 27.95
CA GLU A 258 6.61 -0.39 28.78
C GLU A 258 7.55 -0.97 29.83
N ASN A 259 8.86 -0.88 29.55
CA ASN A 259 9.93 -1.43 30.39
C ASN A 259 9.91 -0.94 31.84
N LYS A 260 9.49 0.31 32.09
CA LYS A 260 9.47 0.91 33.44
C LYS A 260 8.45 0.24 34.36
N ASP A 261 7.27 -0.01 33.80
CA ASP A 261 6.11 -0.51 34.55
C ASP A 261 5.94 -2.03 34.39
N LYS A 262 6.66 -2.64 33.43
CA LYS A 262 6.49 -4.04 32.99
C LYS A 262 5.04 -4.34 32.61
N THR A 263 4.46 -3.43 31.83
CA THR A 263 3.07 -3.49 31.36
C THR A 263 3.02 -3.31 29.85
N TYR A 264 1.89 -3.67 29.26
CA TYR A 264 1.59 -3.52 27.84
C TYR A 264 0.51 -2.46 27.67
N ASP A 265 0.76 -1.48 26.80
CA ASP A 265 -0.13 -0.34 26.59
C ASP A 265 -0.93 -0.48 25.27
N LEU A 266 -2.18 -0.88 25.37
CA LEU A 266 -3.03 -1.07 24.19
C LEU A 266 -3.46 0.24 23.51
N ASN A 267 -3.15 1.41 24.08
CA ASN A 267 -3.41 2.73 23.49
C ASN A 267 -2.11 3.52 23.24
N PHE A 268 -0.96 2.85 23.10
CA PHE A 268 0.36 3.51 22.94
C PHE A 268 0.44 4.57 21.82
N LYS A 269 -0.45 4.53 20.84
CA LYS A 269 -0.52 5.49 19.71
C LYS A 269 -1.33 6.76 20.01
N GLU A 270 -1.99 6.87 21.15
CA GLU A 270 -2.78 8.05 21.50
C GLU A 270 -1.89 9.18 22.05
N GLU A 271 -1.95 10.38 21.45
CA GLU A 271 -1.14 11.54 21.87
C GLU A 271 -1.37 11.95 23.33
N ASN A 272 -2.60 11.80 23.85
CA ASN A 272 -2.99 12.12 25.21
C ASN A 272 -3.30 10.86 26.03
N ASN A 273 -2.46 9.83 25.89
CA ASN A 273 -2.61 8.57 26.61
C ASN A 273 -2.47 8.79 28.14
N ASP A 274 -3.54 8.48 28.88
CA ASP A 274 -3.61 8.61 30.34
C ASP A 274 -3.10 7.35 31.08
N GLY A 275 -2.67 6.33 30.33
CA GLY A 275 -2.19 5.05 30.85
C GLY A 275 -3.31 4.12 31.31
N SER A 276 -4.58 4.45 31.07
CA SER A 276 -5.73 3.64 31.53
C SER A 276 -5.82 2.27 30.85
N GLN A 277 -5.20 2.11 29.67
CA GLN A 277 -5.16 0.85 28.91
C GLN A 277 -3.87 0.05 29.11
N LYS A 278 -3.06 0.42 30.12
CA LYS A 278 -1.91 -0.39 30.54
C LYS A 278 -2.40 -1.63 31.26
N ILE A 279 -1.95 -2.80 30.79
CA ILE A 279 -2.30 -4.09 31.37
C ILE A 279 -1.05 -4.93 31.63
N SER A 280 -1.11 -5.83 32.61
CA SER A 280 -0.03 -6.78 32.88
C SER A 280 0.02 -7.89 31.83
N GLY A 281 1.15 -8.59 31.74
CA GLY A 281 1.28 -9.78 30.88
C GLY A 281 0.22 -10.85 31.18
N ASP A 282 -0.10 -11.10 32.45
CA ASP A 282 -1.18 -12.04 32.83
C ASP A 282 -2.56 -11.58 32.36
N SER A 283 -2.85 -10.27 32.39
CA SER A 283 -4.09 -9.72 31.84
C SER A 283 -4.14 -9.84 30.32
N LEU A 284 -3.02 -9.54 29.63
CA LEU A 284 -2.91 -9.66 28.18
C LEU A 284 -3.05 -11.12 27.71
N LYS A 285 -2.45 -12.08 28.44
CA LYS A 285 -2.67 -13.52 28.26
C LYS A 285 -4.16 -13.88 28.29
N ASN A 286 -4.93 -13.34 29.23
CA ASN A 286 -6.37 -13.59 29.34
C ASN A 286 -7.15 -12.97 28.17
N VAL A 287 -6.70 -11.84 27.61
CA VAL A 287 -7.25 -11.27 26.38
C VAL A 287 -7.10 -12.26 25.22
N TYR A 288 -5.91 -12.83 25.02
CA TYR A 288 -5.69 -13.83 23.96
C TYR A 288 -6.56 -15.08 24.13
N LYS A 289 -6.66 -15.61 25.35
CA LYS A 289 -7.53 -16.75 25.65
C LYS A 289 -8.99 -16.46 25.32
N SER A 290 -9.46 -15.24 25.58
CA SER A 290 -10.81 -14.82 25.19
C SER A 290 -10.98 -14.83 23.67
N PHE A 291 -9.98 -14.34 22.92
CA PHE A 291 -10.04 -14.31 21.47
C PHE A 291 -10.03 -15.72 20.86
N VAL A 292 -9.21 -16.62 21.39
CA VAL A 292 -9.17 -18.03 20.97
C VAL A 292 -10.49 -18.76 21.25
N THR A 293 -11.19 -18.37 22.32
CA THR A 293 -12.51 -18.93 22.67
C THR A 293 -13.61 -18.43 21.73
N ASP A 294 -13.59 -17.12 21.42
CA ASP A 294 -14.66 -16.45 20.70
C ASP A 294 -14.52 -16.52 19.16
N TYR A 295 -13.29 -16.73 18.66
CA TYR A 295 -12.94 -16.68 17.23
C TYR A 295 -12.11 -17.90 16.80
N PRO A 296 -12.13 -18.28 15.51
CA PRO A 296 -11.35 -19.41 15.00
C PRO A 296 -9.87 -19.05 14.83
N ILE A 297 -9.21 -18.62 15.91
CA ILE A 297 -7.79 -18.30 15.92
C ILE A 297 -6.97 -19.57 16.11
N VAL A 298 -6.01 -19.79 15.23
CA VAL A 298 -5.13 -20.97 15.26
C VAL A 298 -3.66 -20.63 15.43
N SER A 299 -3.29 -19.36 15.29
CA SER A 299 -1.90 -18.90 15.41
C SER A 299 -1.83 -17.49 16.02
N ILE A 300 -0.93 -17.30 16.98
CA ILE A 300 -0.60 -16.02 17.61
C ILE A 300 0.91 -15.85 17.55
N GLU A 301 1.35 -14.81 16.86
CA GLU A 301 2.74 -14.37 16.72
C GLU A 301 3.01 -13.21 17.67
N ASP A 302 4.18 -13.25 18.30
CA ASP A 302 4.69 -12.29 19.27
C ASP A 302 3.70 -11.74 20.32
N PRO A 303 3.03 -12.62 21.10
CA PRO A 303 2.04 -12.23 22.10
C PRO A 303 2.61 -11.38 23.26
N PHE A 304 3.92 -11.40 23.49
CA PHE A 304 4.58 -10.68 24.57
C PHE A 304 5.91 -10.10 24.08
N ASP A 305 6.50 -9.23 24.90
CA ASP A 305 7.80 -8.64 24.61
C ASP A 305 8.88 -9.69 24.37
N GLN A 306 9.83 -9.39 23.47
CA GLN A 306 10.95 -10.24 23.06
C GLN A 306 11.79 -10.82 24.22
N ASP A 307 11.74 -10.22 25.43
CA ASP A 307 12.41 -10.73 26.63
C ASP A 307 11.45 -11.14 27.77
N ASP A 308 10.14 -11.19 27.53
CA ASP A 308 9.14 -11.68 28.48
C ASP A 308 8.94 -13.21 28.40
N TRP A 309 10.05 -13.95 28.56
CA TRP A 309 10.12 -15.41 28.49
C TRP A 309 9.10 -16.11 29.42
N GLU A 310 8.80 -15.49 30.58
CA GLU A 310 7.86 -16.01 31.56
C GLU A 310 6.43 -16.05 31.02
N HIS A 311 5.92 -14.95 30.46
CA HIS A 311 4.54 -14.93 29.97
C HIS A 311 4.36 -15.75 28.70
N TYR A 312 5.40 -15.85 27.85
CA TYR A 312 5.44 -16.82 26.76
C TYR A 312 5.25 -18.25 27.25
N ALA A 313 6.05 -18.70 28.22
CA ALA A 313 5.94 -20.04 28.78
C ALA A 313 4.56 -20.30 29.42
N LYS A 314 4.01 -19.31 30.15
CA LYS A 314 2.66 -19.40 30.71
C LYS A 314 1.59 -19.59 29.62
N LEU A 315 1.57 -18.73 28.60
CA LEU A 315 0.58 -18.82 27.51
C LEU A 315 0.72 -20.15 26.76
N THR A 316 1.94 -20.55 26.41
CA THR A 316 2.20 -21.81 25.71
C THR A 316 1.79 -23.02 26.55
N SER A 317 1.99 -22.99 27.88
CA SER A 317 1.51 -24.06 28.75
C SER A 317 -0.02 -24.16 28.85
N GLU A 318 -0.73 -23.04 28.74
CA GLU A 318 -2.19 -22.98 28.91
C GLU A 318 -2.95 -23.27 27.62
N ILE A 319 -2.47 -22.79 26.47
CA ILE A 319 -3.19 -22.92 25.18
C ILE A 319 -2.32 -23.42 24.01
N GLY A 320 -1.04 -23.72 24.22
CA GLY A 320 -0.12 -24.13 23.16
C GLY A 320 -0.44 -25.49 22.51
N GLU A 321 -1.31 -26.30 23.11
CA GLU A 321 -1.85 -27.49 22.44
C GLU A 321 -2.98 -27.15 21.45
N GLN A 322 -3.69 -26.03 21.66
CA GLN A 322 -4.84 -25.62 20.86
C GLN A 322 -4.47 -24.61 19.77
N VAL A 323 -3.44 -23.80 20.03
CA VAL A 323 -3.04 -22.65 19.21
C VAL A 323 -1.53 -22.66 19.02
N GLN A 324 -1.11 -22.35 17.80
CA GLN A 324 0.29 -22.11 17.49
C GLN A 324 0.75 -20.79 18.10
N ILE A 325 1.79 -20.83 18.93
CA ILE A 325 2.46 -19.66 19.49
C ILE A 325 3.78 -19.51 18.73
N VAL A 326 3.83 -18.49 17.87
CA VAL A 326 4.97 -18.21 16.99
C VAL A 326 5.88 -17.20 17.67
N GLY A 327 7.17 -17.54 17.77
CA GLY A 327 8.20 -16.57 18.16
C GLY A 327 8.86 -15.96 16.92
N ASP A 328 8.81 -14.64 16.83
CA ASP A 328 9.48 -13.82 15.82
C ASP A 328 10.57 -12.97 16.49
N ASP A 329 10.27 -11.84 17.11
CA ASP A 329 11.23 -11.00 17.85
C ASP A 329 11.83 -11.75 19.05
N LEU A 330 11.08 -12.68 19.64
CA LEU A 330 11.58 -13.58 20.67
C LEU A 330 12.75 -14.44 20.17
N LEU A 331 12.75 -14.86 18.91
CA LEU A 331 13.68 -15.85 18.37
C LEU A 331 14.68 -15.27 17.37
N VAL A 332 14.31 -14.23 16.63
CA VAL A 332 15.04 -13.54 15.55
C VAL A 332 15.73 -14.51 14.58
N THR A 333 15.10 -15.65 14.30
CA THR A 333 15.67 -16.75 13.50
C THR A 333 17.06 -17.24 14.00
N ASN A 334 17.41 -16.97 15.26
CA ASN A 334 18.72 -17.28 15.83
C ASN A 334 18.73 -18.66 16.51
N PRO A 335 19.59 -19.62 16.06
CA PRO A 335 19.64 -20.96 16.64
C PRO A 335 19.86 -21.01 18.16
N LYS A 336 20.63 -20.10 18.77
CA LYS A 336 20.81 -20.08 20.23
C LYS A 336 19.55 -19.64 20.98
N ARG A 337 18.80 -18.67 20.45
CA ARG A 337 17.52 -18.26 21.05
C ARG A 337 16.46 -19.34 20.86
N VAL A 338 16.43 -19.99 19.70
CA VAL A 338 15.58 -21.17 19.44
C VAL A 338 15.90 -22.29 20.43
N GLU A 339 17.17 -22.60 20.66
CA GLU A 339 17.59 -23.62 21.63
C GLU A 339 17.10 -23.29 23.05
N LYS A 340 17.28 -22.04 23.50
CA LYS A 340 16.77 -21.57 24.79
C LYS A 340 15.25 -21.71 24.88
N ALA A 341 14.54 -21.27 23.84
CA ALA A 341 13.08 -21.29 23.78
C ALA A 341 12.49 -22.71 23.79
N ILE A 342 13.17 -23.67 23.13
CA ILE A 342 12.83 -25.10 23.21
C ILE A 342 13.00 -25.61 24.65
N LYS A 343 14.12 -25.29 25.30
CA LYS A 343 14.41 -25.71 26.67
C LYS A 343 13.41 -25.15 27.68
N GLU A 344 13.04 -23.89 27.52
CA GLU A 344 12.13 -23.16 28.42
C GLU A 344 10.65 -23.31 28.03
N LYS A 345 10.35 -23.98 26.91
CA LYS A 345 8.98 -24.21 26.39
C LYS A 345 8.19 -22.91 26.20
N THR A 346 8.83 -21.88 25.68
CA THR A 346 8.22 -20.54 25.57
C THR A 346 7.28 -20.40 24.38
N CYS A 347 7.51 -21.13 23.30
CA CYS A 347 6.65 -21.14 22.12
C CYS A 347 6.65 -22.54 21.48
N ASN A 348 5.90 -22.72 20.39
CA ASN A 348 5.80 -23.99 19.67
C ASN A 348 5.95 -23.84 18.15
N ALA A 349 6.32 -22.64 17.69
CA ALA A 349 6.63 -22.36 16.30
C ALA A 349 7.66 -21.26 16.12
N LEU A 350 8.43 -21.36 15.05
CA LEU A 350 9.41 -20.37 14.60
C LEU A 350 8.85 -19.56 13.43
N LEU A 351 8.93 -18.23 13.51
CA LEU A 351 8.86 -17.40 12.31
C LEU A 351 10.25 -17.35 11.66
N LEU A 352 10.36 -17.82 10.42
CA LEU A 352 11.62 -17.88 9.68
C LEU A 352 11.76 -16.66 8.78
N LYS A 353 12.62 -15.71 9.18
CA LYS A 353 13.02 -14.55 8.37
C LYS A 353 14.51 -14.64 8.06
N VAL A 354 14.84 -14.96 6.81
CA VAL A 354 16.23 -15.23 6.38
C VAL A 354 17.18 -14.06 6.63
N ASN A 355 16.70 -12.82 6.61
CA ASN A 355 17.52 -11.63 6.83
C ASN A 355 17.78 -11.34 8.31
N GLN A 356 16.96 -11.86 9.24
CA GLN A 356 17.23 -11.75 10.68
C GLN A 356 18.46 -12.58 11.09
N ILE A 357 18.74 -13.68 10.39
CA ILE A 357 19.93 -14.50 10.64
C ILE A 357 21.06 -14.23 9.66
N GLY A 358 20.77 -13.89 8.40
CA GLY A 358 21.75 -13.36 7.44
C GLY A 358 22.42 -14.38 6.51
N SER A 359 22.07 -15.67 6.56
CA SER A 359 22.52 -16.67 5.58
C SER A 359 21.51 -17.81 5.37
N VAL A 360 21.56 -18.47 4.22
CA VAL A 360 20.71 -19.63 3.90
C VAL A 360 21.05 -20.80 4.82
N THR A 361 22.33 -21.06 5.07
CA THR A 361 22.80 -22.17 5.91
C THR A 361 22.29 -22.06 7.35
N GLU A 362 22.44 -20.89 7.99
CA GLU A 362 21.95 -20.68 9.37
C GLU A 362 20.41 -20.71 9.43
N SER A 363 19.73 -20.25 8.36
CA SER A 363 18.27 -20.38 8.23
C SER A 363 17.84 -21.84 8.21
N ILE A 364 18.52 -22.70 7.43
CA ILE A 364 18.26 -24.14 7.38
C ILE A 364 18.50 -24.77 8.76
N GLU A 365 19.55 -24.37 9.48
CA GLU A 365 19.86 -24.88 10.82
C GLU A 365 18.75 -24.56 11.83
N ALA A 366 18.28 -23.31 11.88
CA ALA A 366 17.17 -22.90 12.74
C ALA A 366 15.91 -23.73 12.47
N VAL A 367 15.54 -23.91 11.19
CA VAL A 367 14.39 -24.74 10.80
C VAL A 367 14.56 -26.19 11.22
N LYS A 368 15.75 -26.78 11.00
CA LYS A 368 16.01 -28.18 11.40
C LYS A 368 15.93 -28.35 12.90
N MET A 369 16.38 -27.37 13.68
CA MET A 369 16.28 -27.37 15.14
C MET A 369 14.82 -27.33 15.59
N SER A 370 14.03 -26.38 15.08
CA SER A 370 12.60 -26.26 15.39
C SER A 370 11.83 -27.54 15.04
N LYS A 371 12.03 -28.08 13.83
CA LYS A 371 11.35 -29.31 13.40
C LYS A 371 11.71 -30.52 14.26
N ARG A 372 12.97 -30.67 14.69
CA ARG A 372 13.38 -31.75 15.61
C ARG A 372 12.72 -31.62 16.98
N ALA A 373 12.43 -30.40 17.43
CA ALA A 373 11.65 -30.14 18.65
C ALA A 373 10.13 -30.29 18.44
N GLY A 374 9.69 -30.69 17.25
CA GLY A 374 8.28 -30.79 16.86
C GLY A 374 7.63 -29.45 16.51
N TRP A 375 8.35 -28.34 16.53
CA TRP A 375 7.75 -27.03 16.31
C TRP A 375 7.27 -26.83 14.88
N GLY A 376 6.23 -26.02 14.73
CA GLY A 376 5.84 -25.43 13.45
C GLY A 376 6.90 -24.45 12.95
N VAL A 377 6.95 -24.25 11.63
CA VAL A 377 7.82 -23.23 11.03
C VAL A 377 6.99 -22.46 10.01
N MET A 378 6.97 -21.14 10.13
CA MET A 378 6.29 -20.25 9.19
C MET A 378 7.35 -19.41 8.47
N ALA A 379 7.56 -19.65 7.18
CA ALA A 379 8.41 -18.80 6.37
C ALA A 379 7.79 -17.39 6.27
N SER A 380 8.59 -16.35 6.40
CA SER A 380 8.07 -14.99 6.46
C SER A 380 8.81 -14.01 5.55
N HIS A 381 8.05 -13.06 5.02
CA HIS A 381 8.56 -11.84 4.39
C HIS A 381 9.07 -10.81 5.41
N ARG A 382 9.43 -9.62 4.91
CA ARG A 382 9.51 -8.39 5.73
C ARG A 382 8.59 -7.30 5.17
N SER A 383 8.34 -6.26 5.95
CA SER A 383 7.51 -5.12 5.52
C SER A 383 8.12 -4.36 4.32
N GLY A 384 9.45 -4.25 4.23
CA GLY A 384 10.16 -3.83 3.00
C GLY A 384 10.58 -5.04 2.18
N GLU A 385 9.76 -5.47 1.22
CA GLU A 385 10.09 -6.58 0.32
C GLU A 385 10.60 -6.11 -1.04
N THR A 386 11.11 -7.06 -1.83
CA THR A 386 11.54 -6.84 -3.22
C THR A 386 10.73 -7.72 -4.17
N GLU A 387 11.02 -7.68 -5.46
CA GLU A 387 10.49 -8.62 -6.45
C GLU A 387 11.05 -10.05 -6.28
N ASP A 388 12.07 -10.25 -5.46
CA ASP A 388 12.71 -11.56 -5.27
C ASP A 388 11.73 -12.57 -4.67
N THR A 389 11.63 -13.76 -5.25
CA THR A 389 10.68 -14.80 -4.82
C THR A 389 11.31 -15.89 -3.95
N PHE A 390 12.56 -15.74 -3.50
CA PHE A 390 13.33 -16.79 -2.84
C PHE A 390 12.58 -17.50 -1.71
N ILE A 391 11.85 -16.77 -0.86
CA ILE A 391 11.15 -17.35 0.28
C ILE A 391 9.99 -18.31 -0.11
N ALA A 392 9.47 -18.20 -1.34
CA ALA A 392 8.51 -19.17 -1.87
C ALA A 392 9.18 -20.53 -2.04
N ASP A 393 10.28 -20.59 -2.80
CA ASP A 393 11.08 -21.80 -2.98
C ASP A 393 11.65 -22.32 -1.65
N LEU A 394 12.05 -21.43 -0.75
CA LEU A 394 12.51 -21.77 0.60
C LEU A 394 11.43 -22.50 1.38
N SER A 395 10.20 -21.98 1.40
CA SER A 395 9.09 -22.58 2.16
C SER A 395 8.78 -24.01 1.70
N VAL A 396 8.84 -24.26 0.38
CA VAL A 396 8.59 -25.57 -0.22
C VAL A 396 9.78 -26.51 0.01
N GLY A 397 11.00 -26.05 -0.26
CA GLY A 397 12.21 -26.84 -0.08
C GLY A 397 12.47 -27.21 1.37
N LEU A 398 12.18 -26.30 2.30
CA LEU A 398 12.22 -26.57 3.72
C LEU A 398 10.99 -27.32 4.24
N ALA A 399 9.95 -27.50 3.43
CA ALA A 399 8.66 -28.08 3.79
C ALA A 399 8.10 -27.45 5.08
N THR A 400 8.11 -26.12 5.18
CA THR A 400 7.67 -25.39 6.38
C THR A 400 6.18 -25.61 6.66
N GLY A 401 5.39 -25.85 5.61
CA GLY A 401 3.95 -26.07 5.70
C GLY A 401 3.13 -24.79 5.90
N GLN A 402 3.80 -23.67 6.17
CA GLN A 402 3.19 -22.35 6.36
C GLN A 402 4.08 -21.25 5.78
N ILE A 403 3.47 -20.21 5.22
CA ILE A 403 4.15 -19.01 4.74
C ILE A 403 3.29 -17.76 5.00
N LYS A 404 3.89 -16.70 5.52
CA LYS A 404 3.30 -15.36 5.65
C LYS A 404 4.06 -14.42 4.72
N THR A 405 3.42 -13.98 3.64
CA THR A 405 4.07 -13.09 2.67
C THR A 405 3.14 -11.96 2.22
N GLY A 406 2.32 -11.46 3.16
CA GLY A 406 1.46 -10.29 3.01
C GLY A 406 0.07 -10.60 2.43
N ALA A 407 -0.70 -9.56 2.13
CA ALA A 407 -2.00 -9.67 1.51
C ALA A 407 -1.90 -10.24 0.08
N PRO A 408 -3.01 -10.74 -0.52
CA PRO A 408 -3.11 -10.93 -1.96
C PRO A 408 -3.25 -9.56 -2.69
N CYS A 409 -2.35 -8.63 -2.39
CA CYS A 409 -2.27 -7.27 -2.91
C CYS A 409 -0.80 -6.80 -2.86
N ARG A 410 -0.42 -5.94 -3.81
CA ARG A 410 0.94 -5.45 -4.05
C ARG A 410 1.91 -6.53 -4.57
N SER A 411 2.69 -6.18 -5.60
CA SER A 411 3.41 -7.17 -6.42
C SER A 411 4.58 -7.82 -5.70
N GLU A 412 5.21 -7.16 -4.74
CA GLU A 412 6.27 -7.75 -3.92
C GLU A 412 5.76 -8.90 -3.04
N ARG A 413 4.44 -8.94 -2.77
CA ARG A 413 3.73 -10.02 -2.07
C ARG A 413 3.28 -11.09 -3.06
N LEU A 414 2.55 -10.65 -4.09
CA LEU A 414 2.03 -11.51 -5.14
C LEU A 414 3.13 -12.24 -5.90
N ALA A 415 4.35 -11.70 -6.01
CA ALA A 415 5.47 -12.38 -6.64
C ALA A 415 5.75 -13.74 -5.98
N LYS A 416 5.70 -13.83 -4.64
CA LYS A 416 5.94 -15.07 -3.88
C LYS A 416 4.77 -16.02 -4.04
N TYR A 417 3.53 -15.52 -3.94
CA TYR A 417 2.34 -16.33 -4.16
C TYR A 417 2.26 -16.90 -5.58
N ASN A 418 2.58 -16.08 -6.60
CA ASN A 418 2.65 -16.54 -7.98
C ASN A 418 3.78 -17.53 -8.20
N GLN A 419 4.90 -17.39 -7.50
CA GLN A 419 5.95 -18.40 -7.52
C GLN A 419 5.48 -19.73 -6.92
N LEU A 420 4.72 -19.71 -5.83
CA LEU A 420 4.11 -20.93 -5.26
C LEU A 420 3.10 -21.59 -6.20
N LEU A 421 2.33 -20.80 -6.97
CA LEU A 421 1.47 -21.34 -8.03
C LEU A 421 2.28 -22.06 -9.13
N ARG A 422 3.41 -21.48 -9.55
CA ARG A 422 4.31 -22.11 -10.53
C ARG A 422 4.94 -23.39 -9.99
N ILE A 423 5.36 -23.38 -8.73
CA ILE A 423 5.91 -24.58 -8.07
C ILE A 423 4.84 -25.67 -7.96
N GLU A 424 3.60 -25.31 -7.62
CA GLU A 424 2.47 -26.26 -7.62
C GLU A 424 2.27 -26.91 -8.99
N GLU A 425 2.27 -26.09 -10.04
CA GLU A 425 2.14 -26.55 -11.43
C GLU A 425 3.31 -27.46 -11.83
N GLU A 426 4.54 -27.09 -11.49
CA GLU A 426 5.75 -27.87 -11.80
C GLU A 426 5.78 -29.21 -11.07
N LEU A 427 5.32 -29.28 -9.82
CA LEU A 427 5.21 -30.51 -9.06
C LEU A 427 4.07 -31.42 -9.56
N GLY A 428 3.03 -30.85 -10.17
CA GLY A 428 1.88 -31.58 -10.70
C GLY A 428 1.25 -32.50 -9.66
N ALA A 429 1.09 -33.79 -9.99
CA ALA A 429 0.49 -34.78 -9.09
C ALA A 429 1.31 -35.05 -7.81
N ALA A 430 2.59 -34.66 -7.76
CA ALA A 430 3.43 -34.77 -6.57
C ALA A 430 3.22 -33.59 -5.60
N ALA A 431 2.48 -32.54 -5.99
CA ALA A 431 2.21 -31.40 -5.13
C ALA A 431 1.33 -31.83 -3.94
N PHE A 432 1.83 -31.61 -2.72
CA PHE A 432 1.08 -31.84 -1.50
C PHE A 432 0.87 -30.53 -0.77
N TYR A 433 -0.39 -30.10 -0.62
CA TYR A 433 -0.75 -28.93 0.17
C TYR A 433 -0.88 -29.29 1.65
N ALA A 434 -0.26 -28.51 2.53
CA ALA A 434 -0.26 -28.79 3.97
C ALA A 434 -1.67 -28.82 4.59
N GLY A 435 -2.55 -27.92 4.16
CA GLY A 435 -3.94 -27.80 4.66
C GLY A 435 -4.00 -27.78 6.19
N ALA A 436 -5.00 -28.44 6.77
CA ALA A 436 -5.15 -28.53 8.23
C ALA A 436 -3.97 -29.19 8.96
N LYS A 437 -3.08 -29.91 8.26
CA LYS A 437 -1.87 -30.51 8.86
C LYS A 437 -0.73 -29.50 9.01
N SER A 438 -0.87 -28.28 8.49
CA SER A 438 0.14 -27.22 8.62
C SER A 438 0.45 -26.87 10.08
N HIS A 439 -0.55 -26.96 10.96
CA HIS A 439 -0.44 -26.63 12.39
C HIS A 439 -0.16 -27.87 13.27
N ALA A 440 -0.19 -29.07 12.69
CA ALA A 440 0.23 -30.28 13.38
C ALA A 440 1.75 -30.36 13.31
N LEU A 441 2.41 -30.71 14.43
CA LEU A 441 3.83 -31.03 14.45
C LEU A 441 4.07 -32.06 13.33
N LEU A 442 4.66 -31.68 12.20
CA LEU A 442 5.01 -32.62 11.14
C LEU A 442 6.24 -33.41 11.62
N VAL A 443 6.01 -34.35 12.53
CA VAL A 443 7.00 -35.33 12.96
C VAL A 443 7.11 -36.36 11.85
N ALA A 444 8.16 -36.25 11.05
CA ALA A 444 8.56 -37.30 10.12
C ALA A 444 9.28 -38.40 10.92
N ASP A 445 8.57 -39.47 11.29
CA ASP A 445 9.23 -40.72 11.70
C ASP A 445 9.67 -41.50 10.45
N SER A 446 10.81 -42.18 10.57
CA SER A 446 11.55 -42.92 9.53
C SER A 446 10.85 -44.19 9.00
N VAL A 447 9.54 -44.32 9.23
CA VAL A 447 8.70 -45.40 8.74
C VAL A 447 7.42 -44.74 8.23
N GLY A 448 7.12 -44.87 6.94
CA GLY A 448 6.11 -44.12 6.20
C GLY A 448 4.65 -44.28 6.64
N SER A 449 4.34 -43.98 7.90
CA SER A 449 3.01 -43.93 8.49
C SER A 449 2.87 -42.64 9.31
N LEU A 450 2.29 -41.62 8.68
CA LEU A 450 1.87 -40.37 9.33
C LEU A 450 0.82 -40.68 10.41
N LYS A 451 1.19 -40.67 11.70
CA LYS A 451 0.23 -40.68 12.81
C LYS A 451 -0.30 -39.26 13.03
N LEU A 452 -1.56 -39.08 12.69
CA LEU A 452 -2.37 -37.89 12.96
C LEU A 452 -2.63 -37.80 14.48
N VAL A 453 -2.06 -36.80 15.18
CA VAL A 453 -2.57 -36.43 16.52
C VAL A 453 -3.70 -35.44 16.29
N TYR A 454 -4.94 -35.95 16.19
CA TYR A 454 -6.11 -35.10 16.02
C TYR A 454 -6.51 -34.48 17.35
N LEU A 455 -6.51 -33.14 17.39
CA LEU A 455 -7.23 -32.31 18.37
C LEU A 455 -8.73 -32.58 18.25
N SER A 456 -9.20 -33.61 18.96
CA SER A 456 -10.63 -33.87 19.12
C SER A 456 -11.23 -32.83 20.07
N ARG A 457 -11.94 -31.82 19.53
CA ARG A 457 -12.94 -31.04 20.25
C ARG A 457 -13.90 -32.00 20.97
N LYS A 458 -13.79 -32.11 22.30
CA LYS A 458 -14.80 -32.75 23.13
C LYS A 458 -16.10 -31.96 22.97
N LYS A 459 -17.05 -32.50 22.19
CA LYS A 459 -18.46 -32.11 22.28
C LYS A 459 -18.96 -32.57 23.65
N SER A 460 -19.30 -31.61 24.49
CA SER A 460 -20.07 -31.83 25.71
C SER A 460 -21.49 -32.28 25.37
N GLY A 461 -21.86 -33.47 25.88
CA GLY A 461 -23.20 -33.85 26.33
C GLY A 461 -24.30 -34.02 25.29
N PHE A 462 -24.63 -35.26 24.96
CA PHE A 462 -26.02 -35.76 25.02
C PHE A 462 -26.01 -37.29 25.12
N TYR A 463 -26.63 -37.81 26.16
CA TYR A 463 -26.91 -39.23 26.39
C TYR A 463 -27.88 -39.77 25.32
N SER A 464 -27.61 -40.94 24.72
CA SER A 464 -28.58 -42.04 24.61
C SER A 464 -27.94 -43.32 24.05
N MET A 465 -28.59 -44.45 24.36
CA MET A 465 -28.09 -45.82 24.38
C MET A 465 -27.83 -46.46 23.00
N GLY A 466 -26.73 -47.22 22.93
CA GLY A 466 -26.65 -48.62 22.47
C GLY A 466 -27.22 -49.04 21.11
N ARG A 467 -26.34 -49.54 20.22
CA ARG A 467 -26.39 -50.91 19.66
C ARG A 467 -25.26 -51.20 18.65
N SER A 468 -24.46 -52.21 18.99
CA SER A 468 -23.95 -53.34 18.17
C SER A 468 -23.57 -53.16 16.68
N ARG A 469 -22.26 -53.39 16.43
CA ARG A 469 -21.60 -54.18 15.35
C ARG A 469 -22.23 -54.25 13.94
N LYS A 470 -21.42 -53.91 12.91
CA LYS A 470 -20.68 -54.84 12.01
C LYS A 470 -20.06 -54.09 10.80
N GLN A 471 -18.86 -54.52 10.40
CA GLN A 471 -18.21 -54.23 9.10
C GLN A 471 -18.99 -54.87 7.94
N PRO A 472 -18.76 -54.42 6.69
CA PRO A 472 -18.02 -55.25 5.70
C PRO A 472 -17.02 -54.42 4.86
N THR A 473 -15.80 -54.87 4.58
CA THR A 473 -15.30 -55.83 3.57
C THR A 473 -15.64 -55.51 2.10
N LEU A 474 -14.54 -55.40 1.33
CA LEU A 474 -14.35 -55.19 -0.11
C LEU A 474 -14.82 -56.37 -0.97
N LEU A 475 -15.11 -56.09 -2.25
CA LEU A 475 -14.83 -56.85 -3.50
C LEU A 475 -15.70 -56.18 -4.60
N ALA A 476 -15.14 -55.55 -5.63
CA ALA A 476 -14.53 -56.09 -6.86
C ALA A 476 -15.51 -56.04 -8.05
N GLU A 477 -14.91 -55.77 -9.20
CA GLU A 477 -15.45 -55.39 -10.50
C GLU A 477 -16.37 -56.45 -11.13
N ASP A 478 -17.25 -56.01 -12.03
CA ASP A 478 -17.47 -56.67 -13.33
C ASP A 478 -18.18 -55.72 -14.32
N THR A 479 -17.62 -55.69 -15.52
CA THR A 479 -18.05 -55.02 -16.76
C THR A 479 -19.00 -55.92 -17.56
N VAL A 480 -20.08 -55.38 -18.15
CA VAL A 480 -20.65 -55.83 -19.45
C VAL A 480 -21.41 -54.67 -20.13
N GLU A 481 -21.25 -54.59 -21.46
CA GLU A 481 -21.78 -53.65 -22.44
C GLU A 481 -23.26 -53.87 -22.84
N ASP A 482 -23.75 -52.90 -23.62
CA ASP A 482 -24.68 -52.99 -24.76
C ASP A 482 -26.11 -52.40 -24.72
N ASP A 483 -26.31 -51.57 -25.77
CA ASP A 483 -27.47 -51.31 -26.65
C ASP A 483 -28.56 -50.26 -26.33
N ASP A 484 -28.39 -49.11 -27.03
CA ASP A 484 -29.29 -48.44 -27.99
C ASP A 484 -30.82 -48.61 -27.92
N VAL A 485 -31.53 -47.47 -27.77
CA VAL A 485 -32.84 -47.21 -28.43
C VAL A 485 -32.99 -45.70 -28.71
N MET A 486 -33.21 -45.35 -29.98
CA MET A 486 -33.71 -44.05 -30.47
C MET A 486 -35.20 -43.84 -30.13
N ASP A 487 -35.65 -42.60 -29.88
CA ASP A 487 -36.68 -41.97 -30.72
C ASP A 487 -36.85 -40.46 -30.47
N ASP A 488 -37.39 -39.84 -31.52
CA ASP A 488 -37.57 -38.43 -31.93
C ASP A 488 -38.53 -37.57 -31.05
N LEU A 489 -38.52 -36.23 -31.28
CA LEU A 489 -39.70 -35.32 -31.38
C LEU A 489 -39.37 -33.81 -31.17
N SER A 490 -39.30 -33.11 -32.31
CA SER A 490 -40.01 -31.88 -32.75
C SER A 490 -40.06 -30.56 -31.95
N GLU A 491 -39.80 -29.49 -32.73
CA GLU A 491 -39.87 -28.04 -32.52
C GLU A 491 -41.29 -27.48 -32.27
N GLU A 492 -41.38 -26.28 -31.65
CA GLU A 492 -42.30 -25.19 -32.01
C GLU A 492 -41.90 -23.88 -31.28
N GLU A 493 -41.47 -22.85 -32.03
CA GLU A 493 -41.37 -21.45 -31.59
C GLU A 493 -42.52 -20.64 -32.20
N SER A 494 -43.07 -19.69 -31.42
CA SER A 494 -44.20 -18.84 -31.79
C SER A 494 -43.77 -17.41 -32.13
N GLU A 495 -44.09 -16.95 -33.34
CA GLU A 495 -44.01 -15.56 -33.82
C GLU A 495 -45.20 -14.70 -33.32
N PHE A 496 -44.97 -13.40 -33.12
CA PHE A 496 -45.99 -12.36 -33.32
C PHE A 496 -45.35 -11.00 -33.66
N GLU A 497 -45.61 -10.52 -34.87
CA GLU A 497 -45.21 -9.21 -35.42
C GLU A 497 -46.17 -8.06 -35.04
N SER A 498 -45.69 -6.81 -35.17
CA SER A 498 -46.44 -5.74 -35.89
C SER A 498 -45.58 -4.49 -36.17
N GLU A 499 -45.34 -4.29 -37.47
CA GLU A 499 -45.45 -3.07 -38.31
C GLU A 499 -44.71 -1.74 -37.99
N SER A 500 -43.70 -1.49 -38.85
CA SER A 500 -43.34 -0.30 -39.65
C SER A 500 -43.89 1.12 -39.35
N ASP A 501 -42.98 2.12 -39.34
CA ASP A 501 -42.95 3.19 -40.36
C ASP A 501 -41.59 3.94 -40.41
N SER A 502 -41.25 4.42 -41.60
CA SER A 502 -40.02 5.05 -42.16
C SER A 502 -39.55 6.37 -41.48
N GLU A 503 -38.32 6.91 -41.58
CA GLU A 503 -37.56 7.39 -42.77
C GLU A 503 -36.08 7.75 -42.41
N GLU A 504 -35.19 7.56 -43.40
CA GLU A 504 -33.98 8.32 -43.82
C GLU A 504 -32.62 8.32 -43.05
N GLU A 505 -31.76 7.41 -43.52
CA GLU A 505 -30.34 7.54 -43.98
C GLU A 505 -29.26 8.30 -43.17
N GLU A 506 -28.32 7.54 -42.59
CA GLU A 506 -26.86 7.75 -42.73
C GLU A 506 -26.18 6.36 -42.79
N GLU A 507 -25.37 6.09 -43.82
CA GLU A 507 -24.66 4.81 -44.04
C GLU A 507 -23.55 4.58 -43.01
N ASP A 508 -23.79 3.71 -42.03
CA ASP A 508 -22.74 3.03 -41.26
C ASP A 508 -22.41 1.68 -41.91
N VAL A 509 -21.17 1.53 -42.39
CA VAL A 509 -20.62 0.25 -42.86
C VAL A 509 -20.51 -0.70 -41.66
N LYS A 510 -21.52 -1.57 -41.48
CA LYS A 510 -21.49 -2.67 -40.52
C LYS A 510 -20.49 -3.73 -40.97
N LEU A 511 -19.31 -3.75 -40.33
CA LEU A 511 -18.44 -4.92 -40.33
C LEU A 511 -19.16 -6.06 -39.60
N ALA A 512 -19.30 -7.21 -40.25
CA ALA A 512 -19.92 -8.39 -39.68
C ALA A 512 -19.16 -8.86 -38.43
N GLU A 513 -19.86 -9.08 -37.33
CA GLU A 513 -19.28 -9.67 -36.13
C GLU A 513 -18.81 -11.10 -36.43
N PRO A 514 -17.56 -11.47 -36.10
CA PRO A 514 -17.07 -12.81 -36.39
C PRO A 514 -17.76 -13.81 -35.46
N ALA A 515 -18.48 -14.76 -36.07
CA ALA A 515 -19.02 -15.92 -35.38
C ALA A 515 -17.89 -16.65 -34.66
N LYS A 516 -18.06 -16.87 -33.35
CA LYS A 516 -17.21 -17.74 -32.55
C LYS A 516 -17.19 -19.12 -33.21
N ASN A 517 -16.06 -19.52 -33.81
CA ASN A 517 -15.73 -20.94 -34.01
C ASN A 517 -14.22 -21.14 -34.26
N ALA A 518 -13.67 -22.09 -33.48
CA ALA A 518 -12.37 -22.77 -33.56
C ALA A 518 -11.07 -21.94 -33.42
N ILE A 519 -10.26 -22.34 -32.43
CA ILE A 519 -8.92 -21.79 -32.11
C ILE A 519 -7.87 -22.11 -33.20
N PHE A 520 -8.23 -22.87 -34.24
CA PHE A 520 -7.34 -23.25 -35.36
C PHE A 520 -8.01 -23.01 -36.73
N ASN A 521 -8.16 -21.74 -37.12
CA ASN A 521 -8.61 -21.39 -38.47
C ASN A 521 -7.42 -21.35 -39.45
N ARG A 522 -7.00 -22.55 -39.90
CA ARG A 522 -5.90 -22.71 -40.87
C ARG A 522 -6.19 -22.02 -42.20
N ASP A 523 -7.42 -22.12 -42.67
CA ASP A 523 -7.81 -21.61 -43.99
C ASP A 523 -7.86 -20.08 -44.00
N GLY A 524 -8.37 -19.46 -42.94
CA GLY A 524 -8.30 -18.00 -42.75
C GLY A 524 -6.87 -17.48 -42.59
N LEU A 525 -5.97 -18.28 -42.00
CA LEU A 525 -4.53 -17.95 -41.95
C LEU A 525 -3.87 -18.04 -43.33
N LEU A 526 -4.22 -19.03 -44.16
CA LEU A 526 -3.70 -19.18 -45.52
C LEU A 526 -4.23 -18.10 -46.47
N GLU A 527 -5.50 -17.72 -46.33
CA GLU A 527 -6.11 -16.61 -47.05
C GLU A 527 -5.44 -15.28 -46.68
N LYS A 528 -5.21 -15.03 -45.38
CA LYS A 528 -4.46 -13.86 -44.92
C LYS A 528 -2.98 -13.89 -45.30
N LEU A 529 -2.39 -15.07 -45.51
CA LEU A 529 -1.02 -15.19 -46.00
C LEU A 529 -0.89 -14.69 -47.45
N GLN A 530 -1.95 -14.85 -48.26
CA GLN A 530 -1.99 -14.38 -49.65
C GLN A 530 -2.11 -12.84 -49.75
N ASP A 531 -2.70 -12.19 -48.73
CA ASP A 531 -2.72 -10.72 -48.63
C ASP A 531 -1.32 -10.12 -48.39
N ILE A 532 -0.36 -10.93 -47.92
CA ILE A 532 1.01 -10.47 -47.65
C ILE A 532 1.91 -10.81 -48.85
N SER A 533 1.75 -10.06 -49.95
CA SER A 533 2.69 -10.13 -51.07
C SER A 533 3.99 -9.39 -50.71
N TRP A 534 5.00 -10.10 -50.24
CA TRP A 534 6.33 -9.51 -50.05
C TRP A 534 7.03 -9.35 -51.40
N PRO A 535 7.52 -8.17 -51.76
CA PRO A 535 8.38 -8.04 -52.92
C PRO A 535 9.70 -8.81 -52.67
N GLU A 536 10.06 -9.72 -53.57
CA GLU A 536 11.27 -10.58 -53.48
C GLU A 536 12.58 -9.78 -53.45
N ASN A 537 12.51 -8.47 -53.66
CA ASN A 537 13.62 -7.56 -53.90
C ASN A 537 14.10 -6.85 -52.62
N VAL A 538 13.56 -7.19 -51.44
CA VAL A 538 13.78 -6.43 -50.21
C VAL A 538 14.25 -7.35 -49.08
N ASP A 539 15.49 -7.13 -48.63
CA ASP A 539 16.04 -7.83 -47.46
C ASP A 539 15.21 -7.56 -46.21
N TRP A 540 15.03 -8.59 -45.39
CA TRP A 540 14.25 -8.52 -44.15
C TRP A 540 14.90 -7.55 -43.15
N MET A 541 14.35 -6.34 -43.03
CA MET A 541 14.79 -5.33 -42.07
C MET A 541 13.87 -5.29 -40.86
N HIS A 542 14.30 -5.86 -39.73
CA HIS A 542 13.53 -5.86 -38.48
C HIS A 542 13.37 -4.47 -37.83
N LYS A 543 14.35 -3.57 -38.05
CA LYS A 543 14.32 -2.18 -37.57
C LYS A 543 15.16 -1.30 -38.47
N LEU A 544 14.58 -0.20 -38.97
CA LEU A 544 15.32 0.87 -39.65
C LEU A 544 15.37 2.09 -38.73
N SER A 545 16.54 2.39 -38.17
CA SER A 545 16.76 3.64 -37.44
C SER A 545 17.03 4.77 -38.45
N LEU A 546 16.38 5.91 -38.26
CA LEU A 546 16.60 7.13 -39.03
C LEU A 546 17.02 8.23 -38.07
N ASP A 547 18.24 8.71 -38.22
CA ASP A 547 18.76 9.82 -37.44
C ASP A 547 18.49 11.13 -38.19
N ILE A 548 17.95 12.11 -37.48
CA ILE A 548 17.70 13.46 -38.02
C ILE A 548 18.62 14.40 -37.27
N ASP A 549 19.61 14.94 -37.97
CA ASP A 549 20.53 15.93 -37.41
C ASP A 549 19.84 17.30 -37.34
N GLN A 550 19.02 17.49 -36.31
CA GLN A 550 18.54 18.81 -35.89
C GLN A 550 18.67 18.95 -34.37
N GLU A 551 19.75 19.59 -33.93
CA GLU A 551 19.85 20.06 -32.55
C GLU A 551 18.96 21.29 -32.37
N LYS A 552 17.96 21.17 -31.49
CA LYS A 552 17.14 22.29 -31.03
C LYS A 552 17.35 22.46 -29.54
N GLU A 553 17.96 23.57 -29.12
CA GLU A 553 17.98 23.96 -27.72
C GLU A 553 16.57 24.37 -27.28
N VAL A 554 16.06 23.70 -26.23
CA VAL A 554 14.77 24.00 -25.63
C VAL A 554 14.95 24.19 -24.13
N ASP A 555 14.33 25.22 -23.56
CA ASP A 555 14.32 25.44 -22.12
C ASP A 555 13.59 24.28 -21.42
N VAL A 556 14.29 23.61 -20.51
CA VAL A 556 13.82 22.43 -19.78
C VAL A 556 12.59 22.74 -18.91
N ASN A 557 12.39 24.01 -18.54
CA ASN A 557 11.31 24.43 -17.63
C ASN A 557 10.01 24.86 -18.35
N ASP A 558 9.99 24.94 -19.68
CA ASP A 558 8.78 25.23 -20.47
C ASP A 558 8.27 23.94 -21.14
N ASP A 559 7.37 23.26 -20.43
CA ASP A 559 6.78 21.99 -20.87
C ASP A 559 6.11 22.09 -22.25
N LEU A 560 5.51 23.24 -22.61
CA LEU A 560 4.83 23.38 -23.90
C LEU A 560 5.84 23.50 -25.06
N ALA A 561 6.92 24.25 -24.86
CA ALA A 561 7.99 24.38 -25.84
C ALA A 561 8.71 23.03 -26.07
N ARG A 562 8.91 22.27 -25.00
CA ARG A 562 9.51 20.93 -25.03
C ARG A 562 8.64 19.94 -25.80
N GLU A 563 7.34 19.87 -25.50
CA GLU A 563 6.40 19.00 -26.23
C GLU A 563 6.27 19.38 -27.72
N LEU A 564 6.25 20.67 -28.05
CA LEU A 564 6.23 21.12 -29.45
C LEU A 564 7.52 20.76 -30.21
N ALA A 565 8.67 20.82 -29.54
CA ALA A 565 9.93 20.42 -30.14
C ALA A 565 9.95 18.91 -30.45
N PHE A 566 9.55 18.07 -29.49
CA PHE A 566 9.42 16.62 -29.69
C PHE A 566 8.44 16.28 -30.82
N TYR A 567 7.28 16.94 -30.86
CA TYR A 567 6.30 16.75 -31.93
C TYR A 567 6.88 17.10 -33.31
N THR A 568 7.58 18.22 -33.41
CA THR A 568 8.18 18.67 -34.68
C THR A 568 9.26 17.70 -35.16
N GLN A 569 10.10 17.21 -34.24
CA GLN A 569 11.16 16.24 -34.57
C GLN A 569 10.58 14.90 -35.02
N ALA A 570 9.53 14.41 -34.34
CA ALA A 570 8.84 13.18 -34.73
C ALA A 570 8.14 13.29 -36.09
N LEU A 571 7.53 14.45 -36.38
CA LEU A 571 6.89 14.72 -37.66
C LEU A 571 7.91 14.68 -38.80
N GLU A 572 9.06 15.32 -38.62
CA GLU A 572 10.10 15.35 -39.65
C GLU A 572 10.70 13.95 -39.90
N GLY A 573 10.89 13.16 -38.83
CA GLY A 573 11.36 11.78 -38.97
C GLY A 573 10.39 10.91 -39.74
N THR A 574 9.10 11.12 -39.53
CA THR A 574 8.05 10.44 -40.26
C THR A 574 8.06 10.82 -41.74
N ARG A 575 8.34 12.09 -42.09
CA ARG A 575 8.46 12.53 -43.49
C ARG A 575 9.63 11.91 -44.21
N VAL A 576 10.81 11.89 -43.59
CA VAL A 576 12.01 11.25 -44.16
C VAL A 576 11.81 9.75 -44.33
N ALA A 577 11.17 9.10 -43.35
CA ALA A 577 10.80 7.69 -43.46
C ALA A 577 9.87 7.44 -44.66
N PHE A 578 8.86 8.30 -44.84
CA PHE A 578 7.90 8.20 -45.92
C PHE A 578 8.53 8.31 -47.31
N GLU A 579 9.42 9.27 -47.54
CA GLU A 579 10.16 9.41 -48.79
C GLU A 579 11.02 8.16 -49.08
N LYS A 580 11.62 7.60 -48.02
CA LYS A 580 12.42 6.37 -48.14
C LYS A 580 11.55 5.15 -48.47
N PHE A 581 10.37 5.01 -47.86
CA PHE A 581 9.43 3.94 -48.21
C PHE A 581 8.90 4.07 -49.64
N GLN A 582 8.65 5.29 -50.13
CA GLN A 582 8.25 5.53 -51.52
C GLN A 582 9.36 5.16 -52.51
N SER A 583 10.61 5.54 -52.24
CA SER A 583 11.74 5.18 -53.11
C SER A 583 12.03 3.68 -53.15
N MET A 584 11.67 2.94 -52.09
CA MET A 584 11.77 1.47 -52.05
C MET A 584 10.58 0.76 -52.73
N GLY A 585 9.56 1.50 -53.19
CA GLY A 585 8.38 0.92 -53.84
C GLY A 585 7.54 0.04 -52.91
N LEU A 586 7.63 0.23 -51.59
CA LEU A 586 6.94 -0.60 -50.60
C LEU A 586 5.51 -0.08 -50.35
N PRO A 587 4.48 -0.94 -50.38
CA PRO A 587 3.15 -0.56 -49.93
C PRO A 587 3.16 -0.35 -48.41
N PHE A 588 2.69 0.81 -47.96
CA PHE A 588 2.52 1.11 -46.54
C PHE A 588 1.06 1.43 -46.25
N LEU A 589 0.53 0.92 -45.14
CA LEU A 589 -0.81 1.20 -44.66
C LEU A 589 -0.69 1.88 -43.30
N ARG A 590 -1.39 3.00 -43.09
CA ARG A 590 -1.52 3.56 -41.74
C ARG A 590 -2.44 2.64 -40.93
N PRO A 591 -2.02 2.13 -39.76
CA PRO A 591 -2.89 1.32 -38.91
C PRO A 591 -4.14 2.12 -38.50
N ALA A 592 -5.30 1.46 -38.47
CA ALA A 592 -6.56 2.06 -38.04
C ALA A 592 -6.71 2.15 -36.51
N ASP A 593 -5.74 1.65 -35.74
CA ASP A 593 -5.84 1.48 -34.30
C ASP A 593 -5.43 2.75 -33.51
N TYR A 594 -6.04 2.89 -32.33
CA TYR A 594 -6.24 4.03 -31.43
C TYR A 594 -4.97 4.80 -31.00
N TYR A 595 -3.76 4.31 -31.30
CA TYR A 595 -2.49 5.00 -31.03
C TYR A 595 -2.02 5.94 -32.14
N ALA A 596 -2.66 5.93 -33.32
CA ALA A 596 -2.42 6.92 -34.38
C ALA A 596 -3.10 8.29 -34.12
N GLU A 597 -3.83 8.45 -33.01
CA GLU A 597 -4.45 9.70 -32.52
C GLU A 597 -3.46 10.70 -31.86
N MET A 598 -2.16 10.42 -31.88
CA MET A 598 -1.15 11.41 -31.46
C MET A 598 -0.96 12.55 -32.49
N VAL A 599 -1.57 12.43 -33.68
CA VAL A 599 -1.79 13.55 -34.59
C VAL A 599 -3.29 13.84 -34.63
N LYS A 600 -3.76 14.63 -33.66
CA LYS A 600 -5.11 15.18 -33.62
C LYS A 600 -5.31 16.13 -34.80
N SER A 601 -6.52 16.17 -35.37
CA SER A 601 -6.85 17.11 -36.45
C SER A 601 -6.56 18.56 -36.04
N ASP A 602 -6.20 19.41 -37.01
CA ASP A 602 -5.87 20.83 -36.75
C ASP A 602 -6.96 21.56 -35.97
N ALA A 603 -8.23 21.22 -36.24
CA ALA A 603 -9.38 21.76 -35.52
C ALA A 603 -9.40 21.36 -34.03
N HIS A 604 -8.98 20.14 -33.70
CA HIS A 604 -8.88 19.67 -32.33
C HIS A 604 -7.67 20.26 -31.61
N MET A 605 -6.54 20.41 -32.29
CA MET A 605 -5.37 21.10 -31.74
C MET A 605 -5.65 22.58 -31.45
N GLN A 606 -6.45 23.26 -32.27
CA GLN A 606 -6.92 24.62 -31.97
C GLN A 606 -7.77 24.67 -30.70
N LYS A 607 -8.65 23.69 -30.47
CA LYS A 607 -9.46 23.60 -29.23
C LYS A 607 -8.58 23.33 -28.00
N VAL A 608 -7.58 22.47 -28.11
CA VAL A 608 -6.62 22.19 -27.02
C VAL A 608 -5.78 23.42 -26.71
N LYS A 609 -5.26 24.12 -27.73
CA LYS A 609 -4.55 25.39 -27.58
C LYS A 609 -5.42 26.45 -26.90
N GLY A 610 -6.70 26.54 -27.27
CA GLY A 610 -7.67 27.42 -26.61
C GLY A 610 -7.85 27.11 -25.12
N LYS A 611 -7.96 25.83 -24.75
CA LYS A 611 -8.07 25.41 -23.34
C LYS A 611 -6.81 25.70 -22.54
N LEU A 612 -5.63 25.47 -23.10
CA LEU A 612 -4.35 25.75 -22.42
C LEU A 612 -4.13 27.24 -22.20
N LEU A 613 -4.48 28.09 -23.18
CA LEU A 613 -4.42 29.55 -23.03
C LEU A 613 -5.41 30.06 -21.97
N ALA A 614 -6.61 29.47 -21.89
CA ALA A 614 -7.58 29.80 -20.85
C ALA A 614 -7.08 29.40 -19.45
N GLN A 615 -6.44 28.23 -19.33
CA GLN A 615 -5.89 27.74 -18.08
C GLN A 615 -4.69 28.58 -17.60
N ARG A 616 -3.79 28.97 -18.51
CA ARG A 616 -2.69 29.90 -18.22
C ARG A 616 -3.20 31.23 -17.67
N ARG A 617 -4.24 31.79 -18.29
CA ARG A 617 -4.88 33.03 -17.82
C ARG A 617 -5.51 32.89 -16.44
N GLN A 618 -6.10 31.74 -16.12
CA GLN A 618 -6.65 31.48 -14.78
C GLN A 618 -5.56 31.37 -13.70
N ILE A 619 -4.43 30.75 -14.04
CA ILE A 619 -3.28 30.63 -13.13
C ILE A 619 -2.69 32.03 -12.86
N GLU A 620 -2.49 32.83 -13.91
CA GLU A 620 -1.96 34.19 -13.79
C GLU A 620 -2.87 35.09 -12.95
N GLU A 621 -4.19 35.04 -13.17
CA GLU A 621 -5.16 35.76 -12.34
C GLU A 621 -5.18 35.27 -10.87
N ALA A 622 -4.92 33.98 -10.62
CA ALA A 622 -4.84 33.44 -9.27
C ALA A 622 -3.56 33.88 -8.56
N GLU A 623 -2.43 33.95 -9.26
CA GLU A 623 -1.16 34.46 -8.75
C GLU A 623 -1.23 35.96 -8.44
N GLU A 624 -1.84 36.76 -9.31
CA GLU A 624 -2.07 38.18 -9.02
C GLU A 624 -2.94 38.38 -7.78
N ARG A 625 -4.00 37.56 -7.62
CA ARG A 625 -4.83 37.58 -6.40
C ARG A 625 -4.04 37.17 -5.16
N ARG A 626 -3.10 36.23 -5.28
CA ARG A 626 -2.22 35.80 -4.18
C ARG A 626 -1.23 36.90 -3.80
N LYS A 627 -0.53 37.50 -4.77
CA LYS A 627 0.37 38.65 -4.56
C LYS A 627 -0.37 39.83 -3.91
N ALA A 628 -1.59 40.13 -4.35
CA ALA A 628 -2.42 41.18 -3.76
C ALA A 628 -2.85 40.87 -2.30
N ARG A 629 -3.03 39.60 -1.93
CA ARG A 629 -3.32 39.18 -0.54
C ARG A 629 -2.07 39.29 0.35
N GLU A 630 -0.92 38.87 -0.15
CA GLU A 630 0.37 38.99 0.56
C GLU A 630 0.73 40.46 0.80
N ALA A 631 0.59 41.32 -0.20
CA ALA A 631 0.80 42.77 -0.04
C ALA A 631 -0.12 43.39 1.02
N LYS A 632 -1.39 42.95 1.10
CA LYS A 632 -2.31 43.40 2.16
C LYS A 632 -1.94 42.88 3.55
N ARG A 633 -1.36 41.68 3.65
CA ARG A 633 -0.88 41.12 4.92
C ARG A 633 0.31 41.93 5.43
N ILE A 634 1.30 42.17 4.57
CA ILE A 634 2.49 42.98 4.87
C ILE A 634 2.08 44.40 5.27
N ALA A 635 1.14 45.03 4.55
CA ALA A 635 0.65 46.36 4.89
C ALA A 635 -0.02 46.43 6.29
N LYS A 636 -0.77 45.38 6.68
CA LYS A 636 -1.37 45.29 8.01
C LYS A 636 -0.33 45.10 9.12
N GLU A 637 0.71 44.30 8.87
CA GLU A 637 1.81 44.09 9.82
C GLU A 637 2.58 45.39 10.06
N VAL A 638 2.94 46.12 9.01
CA VAL A 638 3.61 47.44 9.12
C VAL A 638 2.73 48.45 9.89
N GLN A 639 1.42 48.45 9.65
CA GLN A 639 0.51 49.34 10.38
C GLN A 639 0.40 48.98 11.86
N ALA A 640 0.40 47.69 12.21
CA ALA A 640 0.39 47.22 13.59
C ALA A 640 1.69 47.57 14.33
N GLU A 641 2.83 47.49 13.65
CA GLU A 641 4.14 47.85 14.20
C GLU A 641 4.24 49.35 14.49
N LYS A 642 3.85 50.22 13.56
CA LYS A 642 3.76 51.68 13.80
C LYS A 642 2.85 52.05 14.96
N LEU A 643 1.76 51.29 15.17
CA LEU A 643 0.84 51.52 16.29
C LEU A 643 1.47 51.12 17.63
N LYS A 644 2.24 50.02 17.65
CA LYS A 644 3.03 49.61 18.82
C LYS A 644 4.14 50.62 19.15
N GLU A 645 4.82 51.16 18.14
CA GLU A 645 5.82 52.23 18.34
C GLU A 645 5.20 53.50 18.92
N ARG A 646 4.07 53.97 18.37
CA ARG A 646 3.34 55.12 18.91
C ARG A 646 2.85 54.89 20.34
N ALA A 647 2.44 53.67 20.68
CA ALA A 647 2.05 53.32 22.04
C ALA A 647 3.26 53.33 23.00
N LYS A 648 4.43 52.86 22.57
CA LYS A 648 5.69 52.97 23.33
C LYS A 648 6.09 54.43 23.55
N GLN A 649 6.02 55.27 22.51
CA GLN A 649 6.29 56.71 22.62
C GLN A 649 5.36 57.40 23.61
N LYS A 650 4.04 57.16 23.50
CA LYS A 650 3.06 57.69 24.48
C LYS A 650 3.35 57.22 25.90
N LYS A 651 3.75 55.96 26.09
CA LYS A 651 4.10 55.45 27.43
C LYS A 651 5.35 56.15 27.97
N HIS A 652 6.35 56.36 27.13
CA HIS A 652 7.57 57.08 27.50
C HIS A 652 7.29 58.56 27.81
N GLU A 653 6.42 59.23 27.05
CA GLU A 653 5.97 60.60 27.32
C GLU A 653 5.19 60.69 28.65
N ILE A 654 4.28 59.75 28.93
CA ILE A 654 3.55 59.70 30.20
C ILE A 654 4.50 59.44 31.37
N GLU A 655 5.49 58.57 31.22
CA GLU A 655 6.51 58.32 32.23
C GLU A 655 7.41 59.55 32.44
N ALA A 656 7.77 60.28 31.38
CA ALA A 656 8.49 61.54 31.47
C ALA A 656 7.68 62.62 32.20
N VAL A 657 6.38 62.76 31.90
CA VAL A 657 5.47 63.69 32.61
C VAL A 657 5.31 63.30 34.08
N LYS A 658 5.21 62.00 34.39
CA LYS A 658 5.18 61.52 35.79
C LYS A 658 6.50 61.82 36.51
N LYS A 659 7.64 61.63 35.86
CA LYS A 659 8.97 61.93 36.41
C LYS A 659 9.14 63.43 36.66
N TRP A 660 8.66 64.28 35.74
CA TRP A 660 8.61 65.73 35.90
C TRP A 660 7.69 66.18 37.05
N ARG A 661 6.49 65.60 37.18
CA ARG A 661 5.58 65.86 38.31
C ARG A 661 6.20 65.44 39.66
N LYS A 662 6.91 64.32 39.70
CA LYS A 662 7.60 63.82 40.91
C LYS A 662 8.79 64.71 41.29
N GLN A 663 9.54 65.22 40.31
CA GLN A 663 10.59 66.22 40.54
C GLN A 663 10.01 67.55 41.07
N ARG A 664 8.87 68.01 40.56
CA ARG A 664 8.17 69.20 41.07
C ARG A 664 7.67 69.06 42.51
N GLN A 665 7.32 67.84 42.95
CA GLN A 665 6.93 67.58 44.35
C GLN A 665 8.13 67.41 45.30
N GLN A 666 9.33 67.09 44.80
CA GLN A 666 10.54 66.96 45.60
C GLN A 666 11.37 68.26 45.70
N SER A 667 11.20 69.21 44.78
CA SER A 667 11.72 70.58 44.90
C SER A 667 10.72 71.45 45.66
N GLY A 668 10.82 71.49 46.99
CA GLY A 668 9.90 72.21 47.86
C GLY A 668 9.75 73.72 47.55
N PHE A 669 8.64 74.09 46.92
CA PHE A 669 8.11 75.45 46.84
C PHE A 669 6.73 75.50 47.52
N PRO A 670 6.42 76.54 48.33
CA PRO A 670 5.32 76.52 49.28
C PRO A 670 3.94 76.80 48.67
N ALA A 671 2.90 76.33 49.37
CA ALA A 671 1.50 76.57 49.08
C ALA A 671 1.03 77.98 49.52
N GLY A 672 0.22 78.64 48.69
CA GLY A 672 -0.47 79.90 49.02
C GLY A 672 -1.70 80.08 48.13
N GLY A 673 -2.87 80.33 48.73
CA GLY A 673 -4.16 80.37 48.05
C GLY A 673 -4.63 81.75 47.56
N LYS A 674 -5.82 81.69 46.95
CA LYS A 674 -6.68 82.72 46.33
C LYS A 674 -6.51 82.93 44.82
N ASP A 675 -7.68 82.88 44.18
CA ASP A 675 -7.98 83.02 42.77
C ASP A 675 -7.27 84.20 42.09
N SER A 676 -6.67 83.94 40.94
CA SER A 676 -6.56 84.84 39.78
C SER A 676 -5.76 84.15 38.67
N GLU A 677 -6.50 83.44 37.82
CA GLU A 677 -6.44 83.62 36.37
C GLU A 677 -5.09 84.10 35.79
N LEU A 678 -4.24 83.15 35.42
CA LEU A 678 -3.18 83.37 34.43
C LEU A 678 -3.56 82.60 33.17
N ASP A 679 -4.44 83.29 32.45
CA ASP A 679 -4.88 83.09 31.09
C ASP A 679 -3.68 83.01 30.13
N LEU A 680 -3.29 81.78 29.79
CA LEU A 680 -2.77 81.48 28.45
C LEU A 680 -3.86 80.68 27.74
N GLY A 681 -4.89 81.41 27.33
CA GLY A 681 -5.96 80.92 26.48
C GLY A 681 -5.42 80.23 25.23
N PHE A 682 -5.75 78.95 25.12
CA PHE A 682 -6.25 78.48 23.84
C PHE A 682 -7.75 78.33 24.02
N GLU A 683 -8.44 79.30 23.43
CA GLU A 683 -9.87 79.53 23.46
C GLU A 683 -10.68 78.24 23.30
N ASP A 684 -11.67 78.11 24.18
CA ASP A 684 -12.91 77.43 23.87
C ASP A 684 -13.37 77.78 22.45
N GLY A 685 -13.90 76.78 21.75
CA GLY A 685 -14.40 76.94 20.41
C GLY A 685 -15.34 78.14 20.27
N LYS A 686 -14.86 79.18 19.57
CA LYS A 686 -15.68 80.10 18.79
C LYS A 686 -15.15 80.19 17.38
N SER A 687 -15.81 79.40 16.53
CA SER A 687 -16.34 79.84 15.23
C SER A 687 -15.73 81.12 14.66
N PHE A 688 -14.73 80.97 13.78
CA PHE A 688 -14.47 81.95 12.75
C PHE A 688 -15.20 81.52 11.48
N GLU A 689 -16.35 82.14 11.25
CA GLU A 689 -16.84 82.35 9.89
C GLU A 689 -15.74 83.07 9.10
N ARG A 690 -15.28 82.45 8.02
CA ARG A 690 -14.64 83.19 6.92
C ARG A 690 -15.37 82.89 5.61
N SER A 691 -16.31 83.80 5.38
CA SER A 691 -16.51 84.52 4.14
C SER A 691 -16.81 83.70 2.89
N GLY A 692 -18.06 83.86 2.45
CA GLY A 692 -18.32 83.94 1.03
C GLY A 692 -17.45 85.03 0.40
N LYS A 693 -16.43 84.62 -0.35
CA LYS A 693 -16.19 85.20 -1.68
C LYS A 693 -16.76 84.23 -2.70
N LYS A 694 -17.95 84.57 -3.20
CA LYS A 694 -18.34 84.23 -4.57
C LYS A 694 -17.28 84.80 -5.52
N ARG A 695 -16.71 83.93 -6.33
CA ARG A 695 -16.52 84.06 -7.79
C ARG A 695 -16.34 82.61 -8.31
N ALA A 696 -17.28 82.01 -9.03
CA ALA A 696 -18.59 82.45 -9.49
C ALA A 696 -19.57 81.26 -9.65
N GLY A 697 -20.82 81.47 -9.19
CA GLY A 697 -22.06 80.79 -9.60
C GLY A 697 -22.29 79.35 -9.12
N VAL A 698 -23.43 78.91 -8.56
CA VAL A 698 -24.78 79.44 -8.34
C VAL A 698 -25.42 78.62 -7.18
N SER A 699 -26.50 79.16 -6.63
CA SER A 699 -27.13 79.07 -5.30
C SER A 699 -27.62 77.71 -4.71
N PRO A 700 -27.75 77.63 -3.37
CA PRO A 700 -28.45 76.57 -2.63
C PRO A 700 -29.90 76.92 -2.25
N TRP A 701 -30.77 75.90 -2.12
CA TRP A 701 -31.78 75.83 -1.06
C TRP A 701 -32.06 74.38 -0.66
N ASP A 702 -32.11 74.21 0.66
CA ASP A 702 -32.98 73.32 1.43
C ASP A 702 -32.52 71.98 2.03
N ARG A 703 -32.42 72.04 3.36
CA ARG A 703 -32.46 70.96 4.33
C ARG A 703 -33.64 71.25 5.27
N SER A 704 -34.60 70.34 5.35
CA SER A 704 -35.30 70.07 6.60
C SER A 704 -35.80 68.63 6.62
N GLY A 705 -35.53 67.95 7.74
CA GLY A 705 -36.18 66.70 8.11
C GLY A 705 -37.18 67.00 9.23
N GLY A 706 -38.30 66.28 9.24
CA GLY A 706 -39.30 66.33 10.30
C GLY A 706 -40.26 65.15 10.20
N LYS A 707 -40.25 64.29 11.21
CA LYS A 707 -41.17 63.15 11.40
C LYS A 707 -42.57 63.64 11.74
N ALA A 708 -43.61 63.05 11.13
CA ALA A 708 -44.80 62.52 11.83
C ALA A 708 -45.70 61.75 10.85
N LYS A 709 -46.40 60.74 11.39
CA LYS A 709 -47.25 59.74 10.72
C LYS A 709 -48.33 60.34 9.81
N GLN A 710 -48.52 59.78 8.61
CA GLN A 710 -49.75 59.06 8.20
C GLN A 710 -49.67 58.56 6.74
N ALA A 711 -50.25 57.36 6.55
CA ALA A 711 -50.93 56.83 5.36
C ALA A 711 -50.34 57.02 3.94
N GLY A 712 -50.09 55.87 3.28
CA GLY A 712 -50.74 55.57 2.00
C GLY A 712 -50.06 55.98 0.69
N ALA A 713 -49.94 54.98 -0.19
CA ALA A 713 -49.95 55.06 -1.66
C ALA A 713 -48.66 55.41 -2.45
N LYS A 714 -48.07 54.32 -2.98
CA LYS A 714 -47.75 54.03 -4.40
C LYS A 714 -46.99 55.04 -5.28
N GLY A 715 -45.95 54.49 -5.93
CA GLY A 715 -45.62 54.71 -7.37
C GLY A 715 -44.20 55.20 -7.62
N LYS A 716 -43.23 54.33 -7.95
CA LYS A 716 -42.73 53.99 -9.32
C LYS A 716 -42.23 55.23 -10.10
N GLY A 717 -41.02 55.29 -10.67
CA GLY A 717 -39.98 54.28 -10.88
C GLY A 717 -38.77 54.85 -11.65
N PHE A 718 -37.95 53.94 -12.19
CA PHE A 718 -36.84 54.15 -13.16
C PHE A 718 -35.47 54.66 -12.66
N LYS A 719 -34.64 53.76 -12.10
CA LYS A 719 -33.16 53.82 -12.15
C LYS A 719 -32.47 52.47 -11.89
N GLY A 720 -33.03 51.38 -12.44
CA GLY A 720 -32.64 50.00 -12.07
C GLY A 720 -31.85 49.17 -13.11
N LYS A 721 -31.56 49.69 -14.31
CA LYS A 721 -31.06 48.83 -15.42
C LYS A 721 -29.54 48.75 -15.57
N LYS A 722 -28.75 49.80 -15.30
CA LYS A 722 -27.29 49.75 -15.51
C LYS A 722 -26.47 49.00 -14.45
N ASN A 723 -27.03 48.75 -13.26
CA ASN A 723 -26.30 48.10 -12.14
C ASN A 723 -26.48 46.57 -12.09
N ARG A 724 -27.35 46.00 -12.94
CA ARG A 724 -27.67 44.56 -12.95
C ARG A 724 -26.83 43.79 -13.97
N GLU A 725 -26.48 44.41 -15.09
CA GLU A 725 -25.57 43.84 -16.10
C GLU A 725 -24.14 43.69 -15.55
N PHE A 726 -23.64 44.69 -14.83
CA PHE A 726 -22.29 44.64 -14.20
C PHE A 726 -22.18 43.59 -13.09
N ARG A 727 -23.28 43.31 -12.38
CA ARG A 727 -23.29 42.28 -11.31
C ARG A 727 -23.48 40.87 -11.85
N ASN A 728 -24.20 40.72 -12.96
CA ASN A 728 -24.39 39.43 -13.61
C ASN A 728 -23.12 38.97 -14.35
N SER A 729 -22.33 39.88 -14.93
CA SER A 729 -21.05 39.53 -15.57
C SER A 729 -19.99 39.09 -14.57
N LYS A 730 -20.08 39.53 -13.30
CA LYS A 730 -19.10 39.23 -12.25
C LYS A 730 -19.44 37.98 -11.42
N PHE A 731 -20.71 37.57 -11.34
CA PHE A 731 -21.14 36.54 -10.38
C PHE A 731 -22.07 35.45 -10.94
N GLY A 732 -22.42 35.46 -12.23
CA GLY A 732 -23.33 34.46 -12.80
C GLY A 732 -24.77 34.57 -12.26
N PHE A 733 -25.73 34.02 -12.99
CA PHE A 733 -27.14 34.30 -12.76
C PHE A 733 -27.77 33.32 -11.74
N GLY A 734 -28.13 33.83 -10.56
CA GLY A 734 -29.23 33.28 -9.76
C GLY A 734 -28.84 32.33 -8.62
N GLY A 735 -29.19 32.74 -7.40
CA GLY A 735 -29.23 31.89 -6.21
C GLY A 735 -29.73 32.66 -5.01
N LYS A 736 -31.03 32.57 -4.71
CA LYS A 736 -31.66 33.19 -3.53
C LYS A 736 -31.11 32.56 -2.24
N LYS A 737 -30.91 33.40 -1.23
CA LYS A 737 -30.46 33.08 0.13
C LYS A 737 -31.35 32.03 0.81
N GLY A 738 -30.75 30.89 1.19
CA GLY A 738 -31.28 29.94 2.16
C GLY A 738 -30.50 30.02 3.48
N LEU A 739 -31.22 29.94 4.60
CA LEU A 739 -30.75 30.16 5.96
C LEU A 739 -29.75 29.09 6.47
N LYS A 740 -28.97 29.47 7.48
CA LYS A 740 -27.97 28.65 8.22
C LYS A 740 -28.59 27.34 8.73
N LYS A 741 -27.97 26.19 8.42
CA LYS A 741 -28.25 24.92 9.11
C LYS A 741 -27.30 24.78 10.32
N GLN A 742 -27.90 24.65 11.50
CA GLN A 742 -27.27 24.13 12.72
C GLN A 742 -27.56 22.62 12.77
N ASN A 743 -26.56 21.81 13.13
CA ASN A 743 -26.71 20.36 13.30
C ASN A 743 -27.25 20.05 14.69
N THR A 744 -28.46 19.47 14.76
CA THR A 744 -29.01 18.80 15.95
C THR A 744 -29.44 17.38 15.61
N ALA A 745 -29.52 16.53 16.64
CA ALA A 745 -29.64 15.07 16.58
C ALA A 745 -30.92 14.51 15.93
N ASP A 746 -31.89 15.36 15.58
CA ASP A 746 -33.15 14.97 14.92
C ASP A 746 -33.09 15.02 13.37
N THR A 747 -31.91 15.20 12.77
CA THR A 747 -31.75 15.28 11.29
C THR A 747 -31.27 13.98 10.64
N THR A 748 -31.24 12.88 11.39
CA THR A 748 -30.67 11.58 10.99
C THR A 748 -31.53 10.75 10.02
N ASN A 749 -32.68 11.25 9.53
CA ASN A 749 -33.57 10.51 8.63
C ASN A 749 -34.14 11.31 7.43
N ASP A 750 -33.48 12.36 6.93
CA ASP A 750 -33.93 13.06 5.71
C ASP A 750 -33.19 12.58 4.45
N VAL A 751 -33.72 11.52 3.83
CA VAL A 751 -33.18 10.81 2.65
C VAL A 751 -33.57 11.48 1.31
N ARG A 752 -33.67 12.82 1.26
CA ARG A 752 -34.17 13.56 0.08
C ARG A 752 -33.08 14.06 -0.88
N GLY A 753 -31.98 13.33 -1.02
CA GLY A 753 -30.89 13.68 -1.95
C GLY A 753 -30.48 12.57 -2.92
N PHE A 754 -31.01 11.35 -2.76
CA PHE A 754 -30.65 10.20 -3.59
C PHE A 754 -31.88 9.69 -4.33
N ASN A 755 -32.08 10.16 -5.57
CA ASN A 755 -32.31 9.28 -6.72
C ASN A 755 -32.58 10.06 -8.03
N GLY A 756 -31.88 9.60 -9.08
CA GLY A 756 -32.40 9.37 -10.43
C GLY A 756 -33.02 10.55 -11.18
N ASN A 757 -32.28 11.13 -12.12
CA ASN A 757 -32.88 11.87 -13.23
C ASN A 757 -32.95 10.97 -14.47
N VAL A 758 -34.07 10.26 -14.58
CA VAL A 758 -34.70 9.88 -15.85
C VAL A 758 -35.51 11.11 -16.29
N ALA A 759 -35.23 11.61 -17.48
CA ALA A 759 -36.02 12.65 -18.13
C ALA A 759 -37.03 12.00 -19.08
N GLY A 760 -38.32 12.37 -18.98
CA GLY A 760 -39.36 11.84 -19.87
C GLY A 760 -40.78 12.29 -19.54
N ASN A 761 -41.00 13.60 -19.61
CA ASN A 761 -42.25 14.38 -19.63
C ASN A 761 -43.65 13.73 -19.47
N LYS A 762 -44.44 14.33 -18.57
CA LYS A 762 -45.91 14.27 -18.48
C LYS A 762 -46.59 14.75 -19.79
N LYS A 763 -47.68 14.08 -20.21
CA LYS A 763 -49.08 14.60 -20.10
C LYS A 763 -50.16 13.74 -20.81
N ARG A 764 -51.09 13.27 -19.97
CA ARG A 764 -52.57 13.49 -19.98
C ARG A 764 -53.51 12.69 -20.90
N LYS A 765 -54.61 12.31 -20.21
CA LYS A 765 -55.95 11.84 -20.62
C LYS A 765 -55.96 10.33 -20.96
N ARG A 766 -56.79 9.49 -20.36
CA ARG A 766 -58.10 9.69 -19.74
C ARG A 766 -58.30 8.71 -18.58
#